data_AF-A0A0G4LVQ5-F1
#
_entry.id   AF-A0A0G4LVQ5-F1
#
_cell.length_a   1.000
_cell.length_b   1.000
_cell.length_c   1.000
_cell.angle_alpha   90.00
_cell.angle_beta   90.00
_cell.angle_gamma   90.00
#
_symmetry.space_group_name_H-M   'P 1'
#
loop_
_entity.id
_entity.type
_entity.pdbx_description
1 polymer ?
#
loop_
_entity_poly.entity_id
_entity_poly.type
_entity_poly.pdbx_seq_one_letter_code
_entity_poly.pdbx_strand_id
1 'polypeptide(L)'
;MEEAKKAVESITEGVKKVAVGAGAAPNNNKDNKPKKEKKAKGGDDAASAGPLELKPAPDFLQSRIELFDRLKKRQDEEIAAKERRPIEITMPDGTIKAGTSWETTPGEIAKGISNSLYKRTVVARLNKDPNQLWDLDRPLEASCKLELLNFDDEQGKQVFWHSSAHILGEACERRFGCSLCIGPPVDNGFYYEMALPGGASVQASDWKPLESIVGSIVKEKQKFERLEMTKDELLEMFSYNKYKQHIIKDKIADGTKTTVYRNGPLIDLCRGPHVPSTERIEAFSIMKNSASYFLGSQENDSLQRVYGVSFPSKKELAAHKKWLEEAAARDHRKLGEQQQLFFFHELSPGSAMWLPHGARIYNTLMAYIKEQYFKRDYHEVITPNMYNSDLWKVSGHWAHYKDDMFVMDVDKEQFALKPMNCPALILPPPSPSATTFTAHPCHPPLRIRPQSHAVMEEAKKAVESITEGVKKVAVGAGAGAAPNNKDNKPKKEKKAKGGDDAASAGPLELKPAPDFLQSRIELFDRLKKRQDEEIAAKERKPIEITMPDGTIKAGTSWETTPGEIAKGISNSLYKRTVVARLNKDPNQLWDLDRPLEASCKLELLNFDDEQGKQVFWHSSAHILGEACERRFGCSLCIGPPVDNGFYYEMALPGGASVQASDWKPLESIVGSIVKEKQKFERLEMTKDELLEMFSYNKYKQHIIKDKIADGTKTTVYRNGPLIDLCRGPHVPSTERIEAFSIMKNSASYFLGSQENDSLQRVYGVSFPSKKELAAHKKWLEEAAARDHRKLGEQQQLFFFHELSPGSAMWLPHGARIYNTLMAYIKEQYFKRDYHEVITPNMYNSDLWKVSGHWAHYKDDMFVMDVDKEQFALKPMNCPGHCLMFGHAPKAYHQLPWRVADFGVLHRNEASGALSGLTRVRRFQQDDAHIFCREDQIGQEITNLFDFLRSMYSLLGFTYKLRLSTRPDKFMGERATWDRAEDMLKVALDEFAATEGGVAWELNEGDGAFYGPKIDIKILDCLNREWQCATIQLDFQLPINFGLEYVTADSAAKTKEDAAAKGPEVKTKEPEAVVESAAAADGKEPAKKQLRMSKPLTPGSARPVIIHRAMAGSIERFTGILIEHFGGKWPMWLSPRQIQIIPVGRGFFEYAEEVQKIFKDAGFWVDVDLSGETLQKKVRRAQLAQYNFVFIVGDEEMKGRQVNVRYRDDTSSQDRGKPVDVDEAIAKLKELRDSRLVYNPWPSAKPAAPEAKKV
;
A
#
# COMPACT_ATOMS: atom_id res chain seq x y z
N MET A 1 10.89 41.08 -31.85
CA MET A 1 11.64 40.81 -30.60
C MET A 1 13.08 41.29 -30.67
N GLU A 2 13.80 41.08 -31.78
CA GLU A 2 15.13 41.69 -32.01
C GLU A 2 15.10 43.24 -31.99
N GLU A 3 14.04 43.86 -32.50
CA GLU A 3 13.91 45.34 -32.54
C GLU A 3 13.51 45.97 -31.20
N ALA A 4 12.84 45.24 -30.31
CA ALA A 4 12.52 45.72 -28.97
C ALA A 4 13.75 45.74 -28.05
N LYS A 5 14.73 44.87 -28.32
CA LYS A 5 16.02 44.82 -27.60
C LYS A 5 16.91 46.01 -27.94
N LYS A 6 16.88 46.49 -29.18
CA LYS A 6 17.64 47.67 -29.64
C LYS A 6 17.09 49.00 -29.13
N ALA A 7 15.79 49.08 -28.81
CA ALA A 7 15.17 50.31 -28.30
C ALA A 7 15.54 50.61 -26.83
N VAL A 8 15.71 49.57 -26.01
CA VAL A 8 16.04 49.71 -24.57
C VAL A 8 17.52 50.05 -24.37
N GLU A 9 18.41 49.53 -25.22
CA GLU A 9 19.84 49.85 -25.16
C GLU A 9 20.15 51.31 -25.52
N SER A 10 19.34 51.97 -26.36
CA SER A 10 19.58 53.39 -26.74
C SER A 10 19.17 54.41 -25.67
N ILE A 11 18.31 54.06 -24.71
CA ILE A 11 17.79 55.00 -23.70
C ILE A 11 18.72 55.11 -22.48
N THR A 12 19.45 54.02 -22.17
CA THR A 12 20.35 53.99 -21.00
C THR A 12 21.69 54.71 -21.22
N GLU A 13 22.02 55.06 -22.47
CA GLU A 13 23.29 55.71 -22.83
C GLU A 13 23.17 57.25 -23.00
N GLY A 14 21.94 57.79 -22.99
CA GLY A 14 21.64 59.21 -23.23
C GLY A 14 21.71 60.16 -22.02
N VAL A 15 21.80 59.66 -20.78
CA VAL A 15 21.74 60.52 -19.57
C VAL A 15 23.12 60.88 -19.01
N LYS A 16 24.22 60.41 -19.62
CA LYS A 16 25.56 60.57 -19.04
C LYS A 16 26.44 61.72 -19.55
N LYS A 17 26.09 62.52 -20.56
CA LYS A 17 26.96 63.65 -20.99
C LYS A 17 26.25 64.84 -21.66
N VAL A 18 25.80 65.81 -20.87
CA VAL A 18 25.61 67.26 -21.20
C VAL A 18 25.67 68.00 -19.84
N ALA A 19 26.40 69.07 -19.52
CA ALA A 19 27.46 69.90 -20.12
C ALA A 19 28.12 70.65 -18.92
N VAL A 20 29.45 70.60 -18.76
CA VAL A 20 30.45 71.70 -18.90
C VAL A 20 29.98 73.14 -18.59
N GLY A 21 30.63 73.78 -17.60
CA GLY A 21 31.38 75.04 -17.86
C GLY A 21 31.14 76.30 -17.00
N ALA A 22 32.21 76.70 -16.28
CA ALA A 22 32.63 78.06 -15.84
C ALA A 22 31.73 78.87 -14.86
N GLY A 23 32.20 79.58 -13.82
CA GLY A 23 33.54 79.95 -13.34
C GLY A 23 33.54 81.42 -12.88
N ALA A 24 33.84 81.73 -11.61
CA ALA A 24 34.49 82.98 -11.15
C ALA A 24 34.63 83.03 -9.62
N ALA A 25 35.83 83.41 -9.16
CA ALA A 25 36.27 83.65 -7.77
C ALA A 25 35.87 85.08 -7.29
N PRO A 26 36.17 85.57 -6.04
CA PRO A 26 37.52 85.62 -5.47
C PRO A 26 37.69 85.38 -3.95
N ASN A 27 38.94 85.06 -3.60
CA ASN A 27 39.69 85.26 -2.34
C ASN A 27 39.04 86.06 -1.18
N ASN A 28 39.19 85.59 0.06
CA ASN A 28 40.34 85.96 0.90
C ASN A 28 40.44 85.16 2.22
N ASN A 29 41.62 85.24 2.80
CA ASN A 29 42.24 84.37 3.79
C ASN A 29 41.89 84.73 5.26
N LYS A 30 42.18 83.77 6.16
CA LYS A 30 42.62 83.92 7.57
C LYS A 30 41.62 83.80 8.76
N ASP A 31 42.18 83.11 9.77
CA ASP A 31 42.03 83.25 11.24
C ASP A 31 41.16 82.28 12.06
N ASN A 32 41.82 81.20 12.52
CA ASN A 32 42.13 80.86 13.91
C ASN A 32 41.10 81.08 15.06
N LYS A 33 40.66 79.96 15.67
CA LYS A 33 40.28 79.72 17.10
C LYS A 33 39.05 80.46 17.70
N PRO A 34 38.49 80.02 18.86
CA PRO A 34 38.31 78.68 19.44
C PRO A 34 36.89 78.43 20.04
N LYS A 35 36.61 77.17 20.41
CA LYS A 35 35.68 76.64 21.45
C LYS A 35 34.52 77.54 21.97
N LYS A 36 33.30 76.97 21.95
CA LYS A 36 32.49 76.88 23.17
C LYS A 36 31.45 75.75 23.12
N GLU A 37 31.40 75.05 24.25
CA GLU A 37 30.56 73.92 24.61
C GLU A 37 29.09 74.28 24.89
N LYS A 38 28.26 73.24 24.77
CA LYS A 38 26.98 72.94 25.46
C LYS A 38 25.71 73.71 25.07
N LYS A 39 24.71 72.98 24.56
CA LYS A 39 23.74 72.27 25.41
C LYS A 39 22.89 71.28 24.62
N ALA A 40 22.61 70.16 25.27
CA ALA A 40 21.78 69.07 24.82
C ALA A 40 20.29 69.43 24.69
N LYS A 41 19.59 68.69 23.84
CA LYS A 41 18.37 67.95 24.18
C LYS A 41 18.16 66.85 23.13
N GLY A 42 18.10 65.60 23.59
CA GLY A 42 17.94 64.41 22.76
C GLY A 42 16.47 64.03 22.54
N GLY A 43 16.30 62.85 21.93
CA GLY A 43 15.06 62.09 21.87
C GLY A 43 14.71 61.52 20.49
N ASP A 44 15.45 60.47 20.10
CA ASP A 44 14.99 59.15 19.59
C ASP A 44 14.05 59.04 18.37
N ASP A 45 14.54 58.38 17.29
CA ASP A 45 14.30 56.94 17.05
C ASP A 45 14.96 56.46 15.72
N ALA A 46 16.05 55.69 15.83
CA ALA A 46 16.63 54.87 14.76
C ALA A 46 17.41 53.67 15.36
N ALA A 47 16.96 52.44 15.10
CA ALA A 47 17.60 51.18 15.51
C ALA A 47 17.42 50.16 14.37
N SER A 48 18.30 49.22 14.04
CA SER A 48 19.62 48.84 14.55
C SER A 48 20.36 47.99 13.49
N ALA A 49 21.50 48.44 12.97
CA ALA A 49 22.50 47.53 12.40
C ALA A 49 23.65 47.49 13.40
N GLY A 50 23.95 46.31 13.96
CA GLY A 50 25.05 46.14 14.90
C GLY A 50 26.40 46.55 14.30
N PRO A 51 27.44 46.73 15.12
CA PRO A 51 28.77 47.08 14.63
C PRO A 51 29.33 46.01 13.67
N LEU A 52 30.06 46.45 12.64
CA LEU A 52 30.60 45.59 11.58
C LEU A 52 31.58 44.54 12.12
N GLU A 53 32.35 44.89 13.15
CA GLU A 53 33.20 43.99 13.93
C GLU A 53 32.91 44.19 15.42
N LEU A 54 33.13 43.15 16.24
CA LEU A 54 33.02 43.24 17.69
C LEU A 54 34.09 44.17 18.27
N LYS A 55 33.64 45.07 19.17
CA LYS A 55 34.51 45.95 19.96
C LYS A 55 34.07 45.94 21.42
N PRO A 56 34.95 45.58 22.38
CA PRO A 56 36.33 45.08 22.20
C PRO A 56 36.38 43.71 21.50
N ALA A 57 37.54 43.36 20.95
CA ALA A 57 37.78 42.05 20.36
C ALA A 57 37.82 40.96 21.47
N PRO A 58 37.53 39.68 21.15
CA PRO A 58 37.55 38.61 22.14
C PRO A 58 38.91 38.43 22.85
N ASP A 59 38.89 38.30 24.18
CA ASP A 59 40.09 38.21 25.02
C ASP A 59 41.02 37.05 24.65
N PHE A 60 40.49 35.94 24.13
CA PHE A 60 41.27 34.76 23.74
C PHE A 60 42.19 35.00 22.54
N LEU A 61 41.93 36.02 21.72
CA LEU A 61 42.75 36.29 20.53
C LEU A 61 44.18 36.66 20.91
N GLN A 62 44.34 37.48 21.94
CA GLN A 62 45.64 37.99 22.34
C GLN A 62 46.53 36.88 22.93
N SER A 63 46.01 36.07 23.84
CA SER A 63 46.75 34.94 24.43
C SER A 63 47.14 33.88 23.38
N ARG A 64 46.24 33.61 22.41
CA ARG A 64 46.50 32.70 21.29
C ARG A 64 47.67 33.18 20.42
N ILE A 65 47.71 34.49 20.11
CA ILE A 65 48.77 35.11 19.30
C ILE A 65 50.11 35.09 20.03
N GLU A 66 50.15 35.49 21.29
CA GLU A 66 51.38 35.50 22.10
C GLU A 66 52.00 34.10 22.21
N LEU A 67 51.16 33.07 22.40
CA LEU A 67 51.60 31.69 22.41
C LEU A 67 52.17 31.25 21.06
N PHE A 68 51.49 31.56 19.95
CA PHE A 68 51.97 31.23 18.61
C PHE A 68 53.30 31.89 18.31
N ASP A 69 53.46 33.20 18.59
CA ASP A 69 54.69 33.94 18.31
C ASP A 69 55.90 33.33 19.07
N ARG A 70 55.71 32.97 20.34
CA ARG A 70 56.72 32.30 21.16
C ARG A 70 57.16 30.96 20.55
N LEU A 71 56.20 30.11 20.18
CA LEU A 71 56.48 28.77 19.67
C LEU A 71 57.01 28.80 18.23
N LYS A 72 56.54 29.75 17.41
CA LYS A 72 57.02 29.97 16.05
C LYS A 72 58.48 30.39 16.02
N LYS A 73 58.88 31.30 16.91
CA LYS A 73 60.30 31.66 17.08
C LYS A 73 61.17 30.44 17.38
N ARG A 74 60.74 29.57 18.31
CA ARG A 74 61.44 28.31 18.63
C ARG A 74 61.57 27.41 17.39
N GLN A 75 60.49 27.20 16.64
CA GLN A 75 60.52 26.37 15.43
C GLN A 75 61.45 26.97 14.35
N ASP A 76 61.45 28.28 14.18
CA ASP A 76 62.29 28.93 13.17
C ASP A 76 63.78 28.82 13.51
N GLU A 77 64.13 28.91 14.80
CA GLU A 77 65.48 28.62 15.31
C GLU A 77 65.86 27.14 15.07
N GLU A 78 64.93 26.20 15.30
CA GLU A 78 65.13 24.76 15.01
C GLU A 78 65.36 24.51 13.51
N ILE A 79 64.60 25.15 12.62
CA ILE A 79 64.74 25.02 11.16
C ILE A 79 66.04 25.68 10.67
N ALA A 80 66.42 26.82 11.24
CA ALA A 80 67.68 27.50 10.93
C ALA A 80 68.89 26.65 11.32
N ALA A 81 68.79 25.88 12.41
CA ALA A 81 69.84 24.98 12.88
C ALA A 81 70.00 23.69 12.05
N LYS A 82 69.06 23.36 11.14
CA LYS A 82 69.15 22.15 10.31
C LYS A 82 70.27 22.25 9.27
N GLU A 83 70.96 21.14 9.02
CA GLU A 83 72.03 21.06 8.04
C GLU A 83 71.51 21.31 6.61
N ARG A 84 72.15 22.23 5.89
CA ARG A 84 71.85 22.58 4.49
C ARG A 84 72.64 21.69 3.55
N ARG A 85 71.96 20.91 2.70
CA ARG A 85 72.57 19.98 1.75
C ARG A 85 72.09 20.25 0.33
N PRO A 86 72.93 20.03 -0.70
CA PRO A 86 72.46 20.08 -2.09
C PRO A 86 71.34 19.06 -2.34
N ILE A 87 70.28 19.48 -3.03
CA ILE A 87 69.16 18.63 -3.44
C ILE A 87 68.88 18.81 -4.94
N GLU A 88 68.35 17.76 -5.55
CA GLU A 88 67.93 17.75 -6.95
C GLU A 88 66.41 17.73 -7.06
N ILE A 89 65.86 18.63 -7.85
CA ILE A 89 64.42 18.83 -7.98
C ILE A 89 64.03 18.55 -9.43
N THR A 90 63.35 17.44 -9.66
CA THR A 90 62.92 17.02 -10.99
C THR A 90 61.55 17.59 -11.30
N MET A 91 61.45 18.41 -12.34
CA MET A 91 60.20 18.98 -12.84
C MET A 91 59.44 17.95 -13.71
N PRO A 92 58.15 18.17 -14.04
CA PRO A 92 57.35 17.21 -14.79
C PRO A 92 57.84 16.96 -16.22
N ASP A 93 58.52 17.95 -16.83
CA ASP A 93 59.13 17.89 -18.15
C ASP A 93 60.48 17.15 -18.17
N GLY A 94 60.92 16.62 -17.02
CA GLY A 94 62.19 15.94 -16.85
C GLY A 94 63.38 16.87 -16.58
N THR A 95 63.18 18.20 -16.56
CA THR A 95 64.25 19.14 -16.21
C THR A 95 64.64 19.02 -14.74
N ILE A 96 65.94 19.05 -14.45
CA ILE A 96 66.47 18.99 -13.07
C ILE A 96 66.92 20.40 -12.68
N LYS A 97 66.40 20.89 -11.56
CA LYS A 97 66.80 22.14 -10.92
C LYS A 97 67.62 21.81 -9.67
N ALA A 98 68.76 22.47 -9.50
CA ALA A 98 69.53 22.41 -8.27
C ALA A 98 68.87 23.26 -7.18
N GLY A 99 68.88 22.78 -5.95
CA GLY A 99 68.42 23.51 -4.78
C GLY A 99 69.22 23.13 -3.53
N THR A 100 68.88 23.76 -2.42
CA THR A 100 69.46 23.49 -1.10
C THR A 100 68.35 23.10 -0.13
N SER A 101 68.50 21.97 0.58
CA SER A 101 67.53 21.51 1.58
C SER A 101 67.35 22.56 2.67
N TRP A 102 66.12 22.71 3.16
CA TRP A 102 65.72 23.70 4.18
C TRP A 102 65.93 25.17 3.78
N GLU A 103 66.21 25.45 2.50
CA GLU A 103 66.38 26.80 1.96
C GLU A 103 65.51 27.00 0.71
N THR A 104 65.68 26.19 -0.34
CA THR A 104 64.94 26.33 -1.58
C THR A 104 63.47 25.95 -1.42
N THR A 105 62.56 26.81 -1.88
CA THR A 105 61.10 26.60 -1.80
C THR A 105 60.45 26.33 -3.17
N PRO A 106 59.30 25.62 -3.24
CA PRO A 106 58.55 25.49 -4.49
C PRO A 106 58.14 26.84 -5.11
N GLY A 107 57.84 27.83 -4.27
CA GLY A 107 57.48 29.18 -4.68
C GLY A 107 58.61 29.92 -5.39
N GLU A 108 59.86 29.78 -4.93
CA GLU A 108 61.05 30.32 -5.61
C GLU A 108 61.26 29.67 -6.96
N ILE A 109 61.08 28.35 -7.06
CA ILE A 109 61.20 27.60 -8.32
C ILE A 109 60.12 28.07 -9.32
N ALA A 110 58.88 28.20 -8.87
CA ALA A 110 57.79 28.72 -9.68
C ALA A 110 58.09 30.15 -10.18
N LYS A 111 58.58 31.03 -9.30
CA LYS A 111 58.99 32.41 -9.66
C LYS A 111 60.14 32.42 -10.66
N GLY A 112 61.12 31.53 -10.49
CA GLY A 112 62.29 31.38 -11.35
C GLY A 112 61.95 30.88 -12.76
N ILE A 113 60.85 30.15 -12.93
CA ILE A 113 60.31 29.79 -14.26
C ILE A 113 59.57 30.97 -14.86
N SER A 114 58.57 31.51 -14.16
CA SER A 114 57.94 32.78 -14.52
C SER A 114 57.10 33.35 -13.38
N ASN A 115 57.02 34.67 -13.29
CA ASN A 115 56.14 35.34 -12.32
C ASN A 115 54.66 35.00 -12.53
N SER A 116 54.25 34.73 -13.78
CA SER A 116 52.88 34.31 -14.10
C SER A 116 52.56 32.92 -13.54
N LEU A 117 53.52 31.99 -13.58
CA LEU A 117 53.35 30.65 -13.04
C LEU A 117 53.19 30.72 -11.52
N TYR A 118 54.08 31.41 -10.81
CA TYR A 118 53.96 31.60 -9.35
C TYR A 118 52.63 32.23 -8.93
N LYS A 119 52.10 33.19 -9.71
CA LYS A 119 50.80 33.81 -9.45
C LYS A 119 49.61 32.86 -9.61
N ARG A 120 49.71 31.84 -10.47
CA ARG A 120 48.66 30.84 -10.70
C ARG A 120 48.81 29.60 -9.83
N THR A 121 50.02 29.26 -9.42
CA THR A 121 50.27 28.11 -8.53
C THR A 121 49.64 28.35 -7.16
N VAL A 122 48.87 27.37 -6.71
CA VAL A 122 48.22 27.33 -5.40
C VAL A 122 49.09 26.53 -4.42
N VAL A 123 49.55 25.36 -4.85
CA VAL A 123 50.22 24.36 -4.00
C VAL A 123 51.21 23.54 -4.83
N ALA A 124 52.21 22.95 -4.18
CA ALA A 124 53.11 21.98 -4.80
C ALA A 124 52.76 20.55 -4.41
N ARG A 125 52.96 19.58 -5.31
CA ARG A 125 52.89 18.15 -5.04
C ARG A 125 54.26 17.53 -5.21
N LEU A 126 54.68 16.75 -4.21
CA LEU A 126 55.98 16.07 -4.21
C LEU A 126 55.83 14.60 -4.61
N ASN A 127 56.82 14.09 -5.36
CA ASN A 127 57.01 12.67 -5.68
C ASN A 127 55.84 11.99 -6.40
N LYS A 128 54.93 12.78 -6.99
CA LYS A 128 53.66 12.31 -7.56
C LYS A 128 52.74 11.62 -6.55
N ASP A 129 52.98 11.83 -5.26
CA ASP A 129 52.16 11.28 -4.18
C ASP A 129 51.03 12.29 -3.87
N PRO A 130 49.75 11.91 -4.05
CA PRO A 130 48.62 12.79 -3.74
C PRO A 130 48.57 13.20 -2.26
N ASN A 131 49.22 12.47 -1.35
CA ASN A 131 49.29 12.80 0.08
C ASN A 131 50.46 13.72 0.45
N GLN A 132 51.38 14.02 -0.48
CA GLN A 132 52.53 14.91 -0.26
C GLN A 132 52.32 16.27 -0.90
N LEU A 133 51.26 16.97 -0.45
CA LEU A 133 51.06 18.38 -0.81
C LEU A 133 51.94 19.28 0.08
N TRP A 134 52.44 20.37 -0.51
CA TRP A 134 53.47 21.22 0.08
C TRP A 134 53.18 22.70 -0.14
N ASP A 135 53.31 23.51 0.92
CA ASP A 135 53.17 24.97 0.81
C ASP A 135 54.26 25.56 -0.08
N LEU A 136 53.92 26.60 -0.84
CA LEU A 136 54.88 27.21 -1.76
C LEU A 136 56.03 27.91 -1.03
N ASP A 137 55.81 28.38 0.19
CA ASP A 137 56.82 29.07 0.99
C ASP A 137 57.51 28.11 2.00
N ARG A 138 57.15 26.81 2.01
CA ARG A 138 57.81 25.80 2.84
C ARG A 138 59.06 25.27 2.14
N PRO A 139 60.26 25.36 2.75
CA PRO A 139 61.47 24.81 2.16
C PRO A 139 61.39 23.31 1.90
N LEU A 140 62.03 22.86 0.83
CA LEU A 140 62.14 21.44 0.50
C LEU A 140 63.17 20.76 1.40
N GLU A 141 62.86 19.56 1.88
CA GLU A 141 63.70 18.87 2.88
C GLU A 141 64.70 17.89 2.24
N ALA A 142 64.41 17.41 1.03
CA ALA A 142 65.20 16.43 0.29
C ALA A 142 64.97 16.57 -1.23
N SER A 143 65.79 15.87 -2.02
CA SER A 143 65.56 15.71 -3.47
C SER A 143 64.17 15.13 -3.74
N CYS A 144 63.44 15.68 -4.70
CA CYS A 144 62.06 15.29 -4.96
C CYS A 144 61.65 15.54 -6.42
N LYS A 145 60.54 14.92 -6.83
CA LYS A 145 59.83 15.31 -8.08
C LYS A 145 58.79 16.38 -7.73
N LEU A 146 58.85 17.54 -8.36
CA LEU A 146 58.02 18.69 -8.02
C LEU A 146 56.98 18.95 -9.11
N GLU A 147 55.71 18.98 -8.73
CA GLU A 147 54.60 19.37 -9.60
C GLU A 147 53.89 20.60 -9.02
N LEU A 148 53.67 21.62 -9.84
CA LEU A 148 53.05 22.88 -9.41
C LEU A 148 51.58 22.89 -9.81
N LEU A 149 50.68 22.79 -8.83
CA LEU A 149 49.24 22.71 -9.05
C LEU A 149 48.62 24.10 -8.94
N ASN A 150 47.63 24.37 -9.78
CA ASN A 150 46.86 25.61 -9.83
C ASN A 150 45.37 25.36 -9.51
N PHE A 151 44.52 26.37 -9.64
CA PHE A 151 43.09 26.26 -9.31
C PHE A 151 42.29 25.33 -10.26
N ASP A 152 42.78 25.09 -11.47
CA ASP A 152 42.17 24.17 -12.43
C ASP A 152 42.41 22.69 -12.04
N ASP A 153 43.43 22.42 -11.21
CA ASP A 153 43.71 21.10 -10.66
C ASP A 153 42.80 20.80 -9.45
N GLU A 154 42.26 19.59 -9.35
CA GLU A 154 41.32 19.21 -8.28
C GLU A 154 41.92 19.43 -6.87
N GLN A 155 43.14 18.95 -6.63
CA GLN A 155 43.82 19.15 -5.34
C GLN A 155 44.18 20.62 -5.09
N GLY A 156 44.53 21.38 -6.14
CA GLY A 156 44.79 22.81 -6.03
C GLY A 156 43.52 23.58 -5.66
N LYS A 157 42.38 23.25 -6.27
CA LYS A 157 41.07 23.83 -5.94
C LYS A 157 40.67 23.55 -4.48
N GLN A 158 40.87 22.32 -4.01
CA GLN A 158 40.58 21.95 -2.61
C GLN A 158 41.45 22.76 -1.63
N VAL A 159 42.75 22.92 -1.89
CA VAL A 159 43.65 23.75 -1.06
C VAL A 159 43.26 25.23 -1.09
N PHE A 160 42.84 25.74 -2.26
CA PHE A 160 42.36 27.11 -2.40
C PHE A 160 41.11 27.38 -1.57
N TRP A 161 40.11 26.48 -1.64
CA TRP A 161 38.90 26.57 -0.85
C TRP A 161 39.14 26.34 0.63
N HIS A 162 40.06 25.46 1.00
CA HIS A 162 40.48 25.28 2.38
C HIS A 162 41.10 26.55 2.97
N SER A 163 41.95 27.23 2.20
CA SER A 163 42.49 28.55 2.57
C SER A 163 41.40 29.62 2.69
N SER A 164 40.40 29.55 1.82
CA SER A 164 39.25 30.47 1.85
C SER A 164 38.34 30.24 3.07
N ALA A 165 38.24 28.99 3.54
CA ALA A 165 37.56 28.66 4.78
C ALA A 165 38.23 29.41 5.96
N HIS A 166 39.56 29.40 6.07
CA HIS A 166 40.25 30.14 7.15
C HIS A 166 39.92 31.64 7.12
N ILE A 167 39.89 32.27 5.94
CA ILE A 167 39.51 33.69 5.82
C ILE A 167 38.06 33.91 6.31
N LEU A 168 37.14 33.00 5.99
CA LEU A 168 35.77 33.05 6.51
C LEU A 168 35.72 32.82 8.03
N GLY A 169 36.52 31.89 8.57
CA GLY A 169 36.63 31.65 10.00
C GLY A 169 37.06 32.89 10.76
N GLU A 170 38.06 33.62 10.26
CA GLU A 170 38.50 34.89 10.84
C GLU A 170 37.40 35.96 10.77
N ALA A 171 36.72 36.08 9.63
CA ALA A 171 35.60 37.02 9.48
C ALA A 171 34.48 36.73 10.48
N CYS A 172 34.19 35.45 10.73
CA CYS A 172 33.24 35.01 11.75
C CYS A 172 33.71 35.33 13.18
N GLU A 173 34.99 35.10 13.52
CA GLU A 173 35.55 35.51 14.82
C GLU A 173 35.45 37.03 15.03
N ARG A 174 35.81 37.85 14.03
CA ARG A 174 35.72 39.32 14.09
C ARG A 174 34.28 39.82 14.25
N ARG A 175 33.31 39.17 13.58
CA ARG A 175 31.90 39.61 13.58
C ARG A 175 31.11 39.13 14.79
N PHE A 176 31.35 37.89 15.23
CA PHE A 176 30.50 37.19 16.19
C PHE A 176 31.23 36.73 17.47
N GLY A 177 32.56 36.72 17.49
CA GLY A 177 33.31 36.24 18.66
C GLY A 177 33.03 34.76 18.93
N CYS A 178 32.75 34.02 17.87
CA CYS A 178 32.29 32.63 17.91
C CYS A 178 33.44 31.67 18.19
N SER A 179 33.08 30.48 18.69
CA SER A 179 34.02 29.35 18.79
C SER A 179 33.97 28.51 17.51
N LEU A 180 35.03 28.58 16.72
CA LEU A 180 35.17 27.83 15.46
C LEU A 180 35.33 26.32 15.70
N CYS A 181 34.78 25.48 14.83
CA CYS A 181 34.83 24.02 14.94
C CYS A 181 35.60 23.37 13.77
N ILE A 182 34.97 23.11 12.63
CA ILE A 182 35.60 22.50 11.44
C ILE A 182 35.26 23.35 10.20
N GLY A 183 36.26 23.61 9.36
CA GLY A 183 36.09 24.33 8.10
C GLY A 183 36.69 23.60 6.89
N PRO A 184 36.04 22.54 6.37
CA PRO A 184 36.57 21.80 5.24
C PRO A 184 36.16 22.43 3.89
N PRO A 185 36.95 22.19 2.83
CA PRO A 185 36.44 22.35 1.48
C PRO A 185 35.42 21.24 1.14
N VAL A 186 34.52 21.53 0.21
CA VAL A 186 33.48 20.63 -0.31
C VAL A 186 33.42 20.73 -1.83
N ASP A 187 32.72 19.82 -2.51
CA ASP A 187 32.70 19.73 -3.99
C ASP A 187 32.39 21.05 -4.72
N ASN A 188 31.60 21.92 -4.09
CA ASN A 188 31.16 23.21 -4.66
C ASN A 188 31.54 24.43 -3.78
N GLY A 189 32.65 24.37 -3.03
CA GLY A 189 33.12 25.49 -2.22
C GLY A 189 33.73 25.05 -0.88
N PHE A 190 33.32 25.70 0.19
CA PHE A 190 33.73 25.37 1.56
C PHE A 190 32.66 25.82 2.54
N TYR A 191 32.76 25.38 3.78
CA TYR A 191 32.01 25.98 4.88
C TYR A 191 32.89 26.17 6.10
N TYR A 192 32.40 26.94 7.07
CA TYR A 192 32.91 26.90 8.44
C TYR A 192 31.77 26.63 9.41
N GLU A 193 32.01 25.69 10.34
CA GLU A 193 31.17 25.45 11.51
C GLU A 193 31.63 26.30 12.68
N MET A 194 30.67 26.89 13.38
CA MET A 194 30.93 27.69 14.56
C MET A 194 29.79 27.61 15.57
N ALA A 195 30.14 27.71 16.84
CA ALA A 195 29.18 27.96 17.90
C ALA A 195 29.09 29.47 18.15
N LEU A 196 27.89 30.03 17.98
CA LEU A 196 27.64 31.43 18.29
C LEU A 196 27.38 31.62 19.79
N PRO A 197 27.85 32.73 20.40
CA PRO A 197 27.55 33.04 21.79
C PRO A 197 26.05 33.10 22.05
N GLY A 198 25.60 32.54 23.18
CA GLY A 198 24.19 32.60 23.60
C GLY A 198 23.19 31.82 22.73
N GLY A 199 23.65 30.93 21.85
CA GLY A 199 22.76 30.15 20.97
C GLY A 199 22.18 30.96 19.80
N ALA A 200 22.79 32.09 19.45
CA ALA A 200 22.38 32.89 18.30
C ALA A 200 22.48 32.10 16.98
N SER A 201 21.83 32.62 15.93
CA SER A 201 21.87 32.07 14.57
C SER A 201 22.33 33.12 13.56
N VAL A 202 23.00 32.66 12.49
CA VAL A 202 23.42 33.54 11.39
C VAL A 202 22.21 33.91 10.55
N GLN A 203 22.03 35.20 10.25
CA GLN A 203 20.94 35.69 9.41
C GLN A 203 21.42 36.07 8.01
N ALA A 204 20.52 36.10 7.03
CA ALA A 204 20.83 36.55 5.67
C ALA A 204 21.39 37.99 5.65
N SER A 205 20.95 38.83 6.60
CA SER A 205 21.47 40.19 6.80
C SER A 205 22.96 40.23 7.20
N ASP A 206 23.52 39.14 7.74
CA ASP A 206 24.93 39.07 8.13
C ASP A 206 25.87 38.76 6.96
N TRP A 207 25.34 38.32 5.80
CA TRP A 207 26.17 37.88 4.69
C TRP A 207 27.00 39.03 4.10
N LYS A 208 26.38 40.20 3.88
CA LYS A 208 27.08 41.38 3.35
C LYS A 208 28.15 41.91 4.31
N PRO A 209 27.89 42.05 5.62
CA PRO A 209 28.92 42.34 6.62
C PRO A 209 30.09 41.35 6.57
N LEU A 210 29.83 40.04 6.57
CA LEU A 210 30.89 39.02 6.51
C LEU A 210 31.71 39.11 5.21
N GLU A 211 31.07 39.26 4.05
CA GLU A 211 31.76 39.49 2.77
C GLU A 211 32.64 40.76 2.81
N SER A 212 32.19 41.81 3.50
CA SER A 212 32.96 43.05 3.68
C SER A 212 34.20 42.83 4.54
N ILE A 213 34.10 42.06 5.63
CA ILE A 213 35.23 41.73 6.51
C ILE A 213 36.24 40.85 5.76
N VAL A 214 35.78 39.84 5.01
CA VAL A 214 36.62 39.04 4.12
C VAL A 214 37.36 39.94 3.13
N GLY A 215 36.67 40.91 2.53
CA GLY A 215 37.29 41.90 1.65
C GLY A 215 38.36 42.76 2.33
N SER A 216 38.22 43.07 3.62
CA SER A 216 39.25 43.74 4.42
C SER A 216 40.46 42.82 4.67
N ILE A 217 40.23 41.56 5.07
CA ILE A 217 41.28 40.56 5.32
C ILE A 217 42.12 40.29 4.06
N VAL A 218 41.48 40.24 2.89
CA VAL A 218 42.19 40.09 1.59
C VAL A 218 43.06 41.31 1.28
N LYS A 219 42.60 42.53 1.62
CA LYS A 219 43.39 43.77 1.46
C LYS A 219 44.56 43.87 2.44
N GLU A 220 44.45 43.25 3.61
CA GLU A 220 45.53 43.16 4.60
C GLU A 220 46.69 42.27 4.13
N LYS A 221 46.49 41.44 3.09
CA LYS A 221 47.52 40.56 2.49
C LYS A 221 48.22 39.66 3.52
N GLN A 222 47.44 39.18 4.48
CA GLN A 222 47.95 38.35 5.55
C GLN A 222 48.61 37.08 4.98
N LYS A 223 49.71 36.65 5.58
CA LYS A 223 50.42 35.43 5.20
C LYS A 223 49.87 34.24 5.97
N PHE A 224 49.88 33.07 5.33
CA PHE A 224 49.64 31.81 6.02
C PHE A 224 50.95 31.29 6.61
N GLU A 225 51.01 31.18 7.94
CA GLU A 225 52.21 30.75 8.65
C GLU A 225 51.99 29.41 9.32
N ARG A 226 52.82 28.42 8.97
CA ARG A 226 52.77 27.06 9.49
C ARG A 226 53.56 26.91 10.80
N LEU A 227 52.98 26.26 11.79
CA LEU A 227 53.63 25.88 13.04
C LEU A 227 53.28 24.45 13.45
N GLU A 228 54.27 23.67 13.85
CA GLU A 228 54.13 22.36 14.48
C GLU A 228 54.11 22.49 16.00
N MET A 229 53.07 21.94 16.62
CA MET A 229 52.83 22.02 18.06
C MET A 229 52.58 20.64 18.64
N THR A 230 52.95 20.44 19.90
CA THR A 230 52.60 19.24 20.65
C THR A 230 51.11 19.24 21.04
N LYS A 231 50.56 18.07 21.36
CA LYS A 231 49.17 17.97 21.86
C LYS A 231 48.90 18.88 23.06
N ASP A 232 49.83 18.99 24.00
CA ASP A 232 49.67 19.82 25.20
C ASP A 232 49.66 21.32 24.86
N GLU A 233 50.54 21.77 23.97
CA GLU A 233 50.57 23.16 23.50
C GLU A 233 49.27 23.52 22.77
N LEU A 234 48.65 22.57 22.05
CA LEU A 234 47.35 22.77 21.40
C LEU A 234 46.20 22.85 22.41
N LEU A 235 46.23 22.03 23.45
CA LEU A 235 45.25 22.08 24.53
C LEU A 235 45.35 23.41 25.30
N GLU A 236 46.55 23.98 25.47
CA GLU A 236 46.75 25.33 26.01
C GLU A 236 46.16 26.39 25.05
N MET A 237 46.53 26.34 23.77
CA MET A 237 46.14 27.31 22.75
C MET A 237 44.63 27.42 22.53
N PHE A 238 43.92 26.29 22.55
CA PHE A 238 42.47 26.24 22.31
C PHE A 238 41.67 26.02 23.61
N SER A 239 42.22 26.36 24.77
CA SER A 239 41.57 26.15 26.08
C SER A 239 40.19 26.81 26.20
N TYR A 240 39.96 27.92 25.50
CA TYR A 240 38.67 28.62 25.43
C TYR A 240 37.61 27.90 24.57
N ASN A 241 38.01 26.93 23.73
CA ASN A 241 37.15 26.32 22.70
C ASN A 241 36.96 24.82 22.96
N LYS A 242 35.85 24.47 23.63
CA LYS A 242 35.53 23.07 23.96
C LYS A 242 35.45 22.13 22.76
N TYR A 243 35.08 22.62 21.58
CA TYR A 243 34.98 21.80 20.37
C TYR A 243 36.37 21.44 19.83
N LYS A 244 37.28 22.42 19.77
CA LYS A 244 38.68 22.17 19.39
C LYS A 244 39.38 21.27 20.41
N GLN A 245 39.15 21.47 21.71
CA GLN A 245 39.63 20.58 22.77
C GLN A 245 39.21 19.11 22.54
N HIS A 246 37.94 18.89 22.19
CA HIS A 246 37.43 17.56 21.89
C HIS A 246 38.13 16.95 20.66
N ILE A 247 38.22 17.70 19.56
CA ILE A 247 38.88 17.26 18.32
C ILE A 247 40.36 16.91 18.58
N ILE A 248 41.06 17.71 19.39
CA ILE A 248 42.47 17.46 19.74
C ILE A 248 42.60 16.17 20.54
N LYS A 249 41.75 15.96 21.55
CA LYS A 249 41.79 14.75 22.39
C LYS A 249 41.48 13.48 21.61
N ASP A 250 40.53 13.55 20.69
CA ASP A 250 40.07 12.43 19.87
C ASP A 250 41.05 12.07 18.73
N LYS A 251 41.51 13.08 17.98
CA LYS A 251 42.24 12.85 16.71
C LYS A 251 43.75 12.92 16.79
N ILE A 252 44.33 13.40 17.89
CA ILE A 252 45.78 13.57 18.05
C ILE A 252 46.28 12.65 19.16
N ALA A 253 47.19 11.73 18.80
CA ALA A 253 47.78 10.80 19.75
C ALA A 253 48.72 11.51 20.73
N ASP A 254 48.81 11.00 21.97
CA ASP A 254 49.68 11.56 23.00
C ASP A 254 51.16 11.50 22.58
N GLY A 255 51.93 12.54 22.91
CA GLY A 255 53.34 12.66 22.53
C GLY A 255 53.60 12.98 21.06
N THR A 256 52.56 13.11 20.22
CA THR A 256 52.72 13.49 18.81
C THR A 256 52.62 15.01 18.61
N LYS A 257 53.26 15.50 17.53
CA LYS A 257 53.07 16.87 17.03
C LYS A 257 52.06 16.87 15.89
N THR A 258 51.28 17.94 15.78
CA THR A 258 50.51 18.25 14.58
C THR A 258 50.66 19.72 14.22
N THR A 259 49.94 20.18 13.22
CA THR A 259 50.12 21.51 12.64
C THR A 259 48.96 22.44 12.96
N VAL A 260 49.30 23.72 13.10
CA VAL A 260 48.38 24.85 13.10
C VAL A 260 48.83 25.83 12.04
N TYR A 261 47.87 26.61 11.53
CA TYR A 261 48.17 27.73 10.63
C TYR A 261 47.65 29.02 11.23
N ARG A 262 48.47 30.05 11.14
CA ARG A 262 48.08 31.42 11.40
C ARG A 262 47.77 32.15 10.10
N ASN A 263 46.68 32.91 10.09
CA ASN A 263 46.39 33.92 9.09
C ASN A 263 45.93 35.20 9.83
N GLY A 264 46.79 36.20 9.90
CA GLY A 264 46.54 37.40 10.72
C GLY A 264 46.30 37.07 12.20
N PRO A 265 45.19 37.50 12.82
CA PRO A 265 44.81 37.15 14.19
C PRO A 265 44.21 35.74 14.33
N LEU A 266 43.79 35.10 13.23
CA LEU A 266 43.26 33.74 13.27
C LEU A 266 44.41 32.73 13.39
N ILE A 267 44.31 31.83 14.36
CA ILE A 267 45.16 30.64 14.46
C ILE A 267 44.22 29.44 14.59
N ASP A 268 44.34 28.49 13.67
CA ASP A 268 43.48 27.31 13.67
C ASP A 268 44.23 25.98 13.49
N LEU A 269 43.67 24.92 14.09
CA LEU A 269 44.13 23.54 13.98
C LEU A 269 43.90 23.01 12.57
N CYS A 270 44.99 22.82 11.83
CA CYS A 270 44.94 22.56 10.40
C CYS A 270 46.22 21.87 9.91
N ARG A 271 46.07 20.84 9.07
CA ARG A 271 47.20 20.14 8.44
C ARG A 271 47.82 20.90 7.25
N GLY A 272 47.07 21.84 6.68
CA GLY A 272 47.39 22.52 5.43
C GLY A 272 47.44 21.54 4.25
N PRO A 273 48.11 21.91 3.16
CA PRO A 273 48.78 23.20 2.93
C PRO A 273 47.79 24.35 2.65
N HIS A 274 48.32 25.57 2.54
CA HIS A 274 47.57 26.79 2.22
C HIS A 274 48.19 27.59 1.07
N VAL A 275 47.42 28.52 0.51
CA VAL A 275 47.95 29.56 -0.39
C VAL A 275 48.96 30.46 0.34
N PRO A 276 49.92 31.10 -0.35
CA PRO A 276 50.92 31.96 0.29
C PRO A 276 50.36 33.13 1.12
N SER A 277 49.25 33.72 0.67
CA SER A 277 48.68 34.92 1.26
C SER A 277 47.21 35.11 0.89
N THR A 278 46.47 35.86 1.71
CA THR A 278 45.03 36.12 1.50
C THR A 278 44.72 36.84 0.20
N GLU A 279 45.68 37.61 -0.35
CA GLU A 279 45.52 38.30 -1.66
C GLU A 279 45.34 37.34 -2.84
N ARG A 280 45.61 36.04 -2.68
CA ARG A 280 45.33 35.02 -3.70
C ARG A 280 43.84 34.75 -3.88
N ILE A 281 43.02 35.13 -2.91
CA ILE A 281 41.57 34.90 -2.91
C ILE A 281 40.88 36.21 -3.30
N GLU A 282 40.85 36.49 -4.61
CA GLU A 282 40.38 37.78 -5.15
C GLU A 282 38.84 37.90 -5.14
N ALA A 283 38.15 36.78 -5.32
CA ALA A 283 36.70 36.74 -5.43
C ALA A 283 36.11 35.76 -4.43
N PHE A 284 35.16 36.23 -3.63
CA PHE A 284 34.51 35.48 -2.56
C PHE A 284 33.01 35.82 -2.52
N SER A 285 32.17 34.84 -2.21
CA SER A 285 30.73 35.05 -1.97
C SER A 285 30.23 34.06 -0.93
N ILE A 286 29.35 34.51 -0.04
CA ILE A 286 28.57 33.62 0.83
C ILE A 286 27.41 33.06 0.01
N MET A 287 27.15 31.77 0.15
CA MET A 287 26.16 31.03 -0.63
C MET A 287 24.89 30.75 0.15
N LYS A 288 25.03 30.28 1.39
CA LYS A 288 23.94 29.97 2.32
C LYS A 288 24.48 29.79 3.73
N ASN A 289 23.59 29.70 4.71
CA ASN A 289 23.89 29.20 6.05
C ASN A 289 22.89 28.10 6.45
N SER A 290 23.27 27.25 7.39
CA SER A 290 22.39 26.21 7.95
C SER A 290 22.76 25.89 9.40
N ALA A 291 21.85 25.27 10.14
CA ALA A 291 22.19 24.63 11.41
C ALA A 291 22.79 23.24 11.17
N SER A 292 23.61 22.78 12.11
CA SER A 292 24.14 21.42 12.17
C SER A 292 24.38 21.03 13.61
N TYR A 293 24.24 19.76 13.95
CA TYR A 293 24.59 19.31 15.30
C TYR A 293 26.05 18.88 15.39
N PHE A 294 26.72 19.21 16.48
CA PHE A 294 28.09 18.75 16.73
C PHE A 294 28.16 17.21 16.68
N LEU A 295 29.09 16.65 15.90
CA LEU A 295 29.19 15.21 15.61
C LEU A 295 27.95 14.56 14.95
N GLY A 296 27.00 15.35 14.45
CA GLY A 296 25.82 14.86 13.72
C GLY A 296 24.69 14.30 14.60
N SER A 297 24.79 14.36 15.92
CA SER A 297 23.75 13.89 16.85
C SER A 297 22.89 15.03 17.37
N GLN A 298 21.56 14.89 17.32
CA GLN A 298 20.62 15.87 17.87
C GLN A 298 20.74 16.08 19.40
N GLU A 299 21.43 15.19 20.10
CA GLU A 299 21.70 15.31 21.54
C GLU A 299 22.82 16.31 21.88
N ASN A 300 23.62 16.71 20.88
CA ASN A 300 24.73 17.63 21.05
C ASN A 300 24.36 19.08 20.70
N ASP A 301 25.26 20.02 20.99
CA ASP A 301 25.08 21.44 20.68
C ASP A 301 24.74 21.68 19.20
N SER A 302 23.78 22.59 18.96
CA SER A 302 23.51 23.13 17.63
C SER A 302 24.58 24.16 17.25
N LEU A 303 25.25 23.91 16.14
CA LEU A 303 26.26 24.76 15.51
C LEU A 303 25.68 25.43 14.27
N GLN A 304 26.29 26.55 13.86
CA GLN A 304 25.98 27.27 12.63
C GLN A 304 27.04 26.96 11.57
N ARG A 305 26.58 26.64 10.36
CA ARG A 305 27.42 26.52 9.15
C ARG A 305 27.20 27.71 8.25
N VAL A 306 28.29 28.35 7.83
CA VAL A 306 28.28 29.35 6.76
C VAL A 306 29.03 28.79 5.56
N TYR A 307 28.35 28.70 4.42
CA TYR A 307 28.89 28.18 3.17
C TYR A 307 29.40 29.33 2.30
N GLY A 308 30.62 29.19 1.81
CA GLY A 308 31.25 30.14 0.90
C GLY A 308 31.76 29.47 -0.37
N VAL A 309 31.89 30.28 -1.41
CA VAL A 309 32.65 29.92 -2.62
C VAL A 309 33.62 31.03 -2.94
N SER A 310 34.79 30.66 -3.45
CA SER A 310 35.82 31.60 -3.86
C SER A 310 36.53 31.16 -5.12
N PHE A 311 37.08 32.13 -5.84
CA PHE A 311 37.78 31.94 -7.11
C PHE A 311 39.00 32.86 -7.22
N PRO A 312 40.01 32.48 -8.03
CA PRO A 312 41.17 33.33 -8.32
C PRO A 312 40.80 34.67 -8.97
N SER A 313 39.67 34.76 -9.68
CA SER A 313 39.22 35.99 -10.33
C SER A 313 37.72 36.27 -10.17
N LYS A 314 37.33 37.56 -10.24
CA LYS A 314 35.93 37.98 -10.22
C LYS A 314 35.11 37.47 -11.41
N LYS A 315 35.76 37.24 -12.55
CA LYS A 315 35.12 36.72 -13.77
C LYS A 315 34.62 35.29 -13.55
N GLU A 316 35.41 34.45 -12.91
CA GLU A 316 35.04 33.07 -12.58
C GLU A 316 33.89 33.03 -11.57
N LEU A 317 33.92 33.89 -10.55
CA LEU A 317 32.81 34.00 -9.61
C LEU A 317 31.50 34.44 -10.31
N ALA A 318 31.57 35.39 -11.24
CA ALA A 318 30.41 35.79 -12.03
C ALA A 318 29.86 34.65 -12.91
N ALA A 319 30.76 33.86 -13.54
CA ALA A 319 30.36 32.68 -14.31
C ALA A 319 29.70 31.61 -13.43
N HIS A 320 30.22 31.37 -12.23
CA HIS A 320 29.63 30.44 -11.26
C HIS A 320 28.26 30.91 -10.77
N LYS A 321 28.09 32.21 -10.47
CA LYS A 321 26.78 32.78 -10.12
C LYS A 321 25.75 32.62 -11.23
N LYS A 322 26.14 32.89 -12.48
CA LYS A 322 25.28 32.66 -13.65
C LYS A 322 24.89 31.18 -13.78
N TRP A 323 25.83 30.26 -13.58
CA TRP A 323 25.53 28.82 -13.59
C TRP A 323 24.54 28.43 -12.48
N LEU A 324 24.67 28.99 -11.26
CA LEU A 324 23.72 28.75 -10.17
C LEU A 324 22.32 29.31 -10.47
N GLU A 325 22.23 30.49 -11.08
CA GLU A 325 20.95 31.05 -11.54
C GLU A 325 20.29 30.15 -12.59
N GLU A 326 21.06 29.67 -13.57
CA GLU A 326 20.58 28.72 -14.58
C GLU A 326 20.16 27.38 -13.96
N ALA A 327 20.92 26.85 -12.98
CA ALA A 327 20.57 25.64 -12.26
C ALA A 327 19.31 25.82 -11.40
N ALA A 328 19.17 26.96 -10.72
CA ALA A 328 17.99 27.29 -9.91
C ALA A 328 16.73 27.56 -10.76
N ALA A 329 16.89 27.97 -12.03
CA ALA A 329 15.81 28.05 -12.99
C ALA A 329 15.40 26.67 -13.54
N ARG A 330 16.31 25.69 -13.52
CA ARG A 330 16.07 24.30 -13.94
C ARG A 330 15.73 23.37 -12.78
N ASP A 331 15.40 23.92 -11.62
CA ASP A 331 14.99 23.14 -10.46
C ASP A 331 13.68 22.40 -10.77
N HIS A 332 13.70 21.07 -10.61
CA HIS A 332 12.56 20.22 -10.87
C HIS A 332 11.33 20.59 -10.04
N ARG A 333 11.49 21.19 -8.85
CA ARG A 333 10.37 21.63 -8.00
C ARG A 333 9.61 22.78 -8.66
N LYS A 334 10.33 23.73 -9.27
CA LYS A 334 9.74 24.86 -9.99
C LYS A 334 9.16 24.40 -11.33
N LEU A 335 9.94 23.66 -12.11
CA LEU A 335 9.51 23.19 -13.43
C LEU A 335 8.34 22.20 -13.33
N GLY A 336 8.35 21.33 -12.32
CA GLY A 336 7.30 20.35 -12.06
C GLY A 336 5.96 21.02 -11.79
N GLU A 337 5.94 22.07 -10.97
CA GLU A 337 4.72 22.83 -10.68
C GLU A 337 4.26 23.67 -11.88
N GLN A 338 5.17 24.39 -12.54
CA GLN A 338 4.88 25.20 -13.74
C GLN A 338 4.29 24.36 -14.89
N GLN A 339 4.80 23.14 -15.07
CA GLN A 339 4.33 22.21 -16.09
C GLN A 339 3.20 21.29 -15.61
N GLN A 340 2.71 21.47 -14.37
CA GLN A 340 1.64 20.66 -13.79
C GLN A 340 1.96 19.15 -13.84
N LEU A 341 3.21 18.79 -13.54
CA LEU A 341 3.70 17.41 -13.52
C LEU A 341 3.50 16.78 -12.13
N PHE A 342 3.91 17.48 -11.07
CA PHE A 342 3.76 17.04 -9.69
C PHE A 342 3.85 18.25 -8.75
N PHE A 343 3.38 18.05 -7.52
CA PHE A 343 3.58 18.97 -6.41
C PHE A 343 3.86 18.18 -5.12
N PHE A 344 4.35 18.87 -4.08
CA PHE A 344 4.55 18.30 -2.75
C PHE A 344 3.54 18.90 -1.78
N HIS A 345 3.00 18.09 -0.87
CA HIS A 345 1.99 18.52 0.10
C HIS A 345 2.50 18.30 1.53
N GLU A 346 2.19 19.22 2.45
CA GLU A 346 2.65 19.17 3.85
C GLU A 346 2.16 17.92 4.61
N LEU A 347 0.97 17.40 4.25
CA LEU A 347 0.42 16.16 4.83
C LEU A 347 1.13 14.87 4.35
N SER A 348 2.08 14.96 3.42
CA SER A 348 2.95 13.85 3.01
C SER A 348 4.31 14.41 2.59
N PRO A 349 5.11 14.92 3.56
CA PRO A 349 6.33 15.64 3.26
C PRO A 349 7.33 14.74 2.52
N GLY A 350 8.01 15.30 1.52
CA GLY A 350 8.98 14.58 0.69
C GLY A 350 8.37 13.63 -0.36
N SER A 351 7.05 13.40 -0.35
CA SER A 351 6.38 12.51 -1.32
C SER A 351 5.69 13.31 -2.43
N ALA A 352 6.05 13.05 -3.67
CA ALA A 352 5.46 13.74 -4.83
C ALA A 352 4.05 13.23 -5.14
N MET A 353 3.10 14.14 -5.36
CA MET A 353 1.78 13.84 -5.92
C MET A 353 1.83 14.09 -7.42
N TRP A 354 1.82 13.04 -8.23
CA TRP A 354 1.96 13.15 -9.69
C TRP A 354 0.61 13.43 -10.34
N LEU A 355 0.50 14.62 -10.92
CA LEU A 355 -0.63 15.07 -11.74
C LEU A 355 -0.67 14.28 -13.07
N PRO A 356 -1.79 14.32 -13.82
CA PRO A 356 -1.95 13.54 -15.05
C PRO A 356 -0.77 13.59 -16.05
N HIS A 357 -0.20 14.78 -16.27
CA HIS A 357 0.93 14.94 -17.17
C HIS A 357 2.21 14.26 -16.64
N GLY A 358 2.49 14.40 -15.34
CA GLY A 358 3.64 13.76 -14.71
C GLY A 358 3.49 12.25 -14.60
N ALA A 359 2.30 11.77 -14.22
CA ALA A 359 1.99 10.34 -14.18
C ALA A 359 2.16 9.68 -15.55
N ARG A 360 1.76 10.37 -16.63
CA ARG A 360 2.00 9.91 -18.01
C ARG A 360 3.50 9.74 -18.31
N ILE A 361 4.35 10.69 -17.91
CA ILE A 361 5.81 10.59 -18.08
C ILE A 361 6.35 9.40 -17.29
N TYR A 362 6.00 9.30 -16.00
CA TYR A 362 6.41 8.21 -15.13
C TYR A 362 6.03 6.84 -15.70
N ASN A 363 4.76 6.67 -16.10
CA ASN A 363 4.26 5.41 -16.64
C ASN A 363 4.88 5.05 -17.98
N THR A 364 5.18 6.04 -18.84
CA THR A 364 5.88 5.81 -20.11
C THR A 364 7.30 5.29 -19.88
N LEU A 365 8.02 5.89 -18.93
CA LEU A 365 9.37 5.44 -18.55
C LEU A 365 9.33 4.03 -17.94
N MET A 366 8.39 3.76 -17.06
CA MET A 366 8.22 2.42 -16.46
C MET A 366 7.85 1.37 -17.50
N ALA A 367 6.97 1.68 -18.46
CA ALA A 367 6.63 0.79 -19.56
C ALA A 367 7.86 0.46 -20.43
N TYR A 368 8.68 1.46 -20.75
CA TYR A 368 9.94 1.25 -21.48
C TYR A 368 10.88 0.31 -20.72
N ILE A 369 11.08 0.54 -19.41
CA ILE A 369 11.94 -0.33 -18.57
C ILE A 369 11.41 -1.77 -18.57
N LYS A 370 10.11 -1.98 -18.37
CA LYS A 370 9.49 -3.31 -18.40
C LYS A 370 9.66 -4.01 -19.75
N GLU A 371 9.52 -3.27 -20.85
CA GLU A 371 9.77 -3.80 -22.19
C GLU A 371 11.24 -4.24 -22.36
N GLN A 372 12.19 -3.44 -21.86
CA GLN A 372 13.61 -3.79 -21.90
C GLN A 372 13.94 -5.03 -21.05
N TYR A 373 13.25 -5.22 -19.91
CA TYR A 373 13.35 -6.42 -19.08
C TYR A 373 12.80 -7.66 -19.79
N PHE A 374 11.63 -7.56 -20.41
CA PHE A 374 11.04 -8.66 -21.18
C PHE A 374 11.97 -9.13 -22.32
N LYS A 375 12.52 -8.20 -23.11
CA LYS A 375 13.48 -8.50 -24.20
C LYS A 375 14.75 -9.18 -23.71
N ARG A 376 15.12 -9.00 -22.44
CA ARG A 376 16.32 -9.57 -21.81
C ARG A 376 16.02 -10.77 -20.90
N ASP A 377 14.81 -11.33 -21.01
CA ASP A 377 14.39 -12.53 -20.27
C ASP A 377 14.36 -12.37 -18.74
N TYR A 378 14.16 -11.14 -18.25
CA TYR A 378 13.83 -10.92 -16.86
C TYR A 378 12.35 -11.16 -16.62
N HIS A 379 12.03 -11.82 -15.51
CA HIS A 379 10.66 -12.11 -15.10
C HIS A 379 10.22 -11.20 -13.95
N GLU A 380 9.12 -10.47 -14.15
CA GLU A 380 8.55 -9.61 -13.13
C GLU A 380 7.88 -10.45 -12.02
N VAL A 381 8.08 -10.03 -10.77
CA VAL A 381 7.40 -10.52 -9.57
C VAL A 381 6.81 -9.33 -8.83
N ILE A 382 5.77 -9.54 -8.03
CA ILE A 382 5.18 -8.48 -7.19
C ILE A 382 5.30 -8.91 -5.74
N THR A 383 6.05 -8.13 -4.97
CA THR A 383 6.31 -8.40 -3.55
C THR A 383 5.58 -7.42 -2.64
N PRO A 384 5.24 -7.82 -1.40
CA PRO A 384 4.79 -6.90 -0.37
C PRO A 384 5.78 -5.76 -0.13
N ASN A 385 5.28 -4.65 0.41
CA ASN A 385 6.08 -3.51 0.85
C ASN A 385 6.16 -3.39 2.38
N MET A 386 5.43 -4.24 3.11
CA MET A 386 5.36 -4.27 4.57
C MET A 386 5.67 -5.69 5.06
N TYR A 387 6.58 -5.81 6.02
CA TYR A 387 7.05 -7.09 6.55
C TYR A 387 7.20 -7.04 8.07
N ASN A 388 7.04 -8.19 8.73
CA ASN A 388 7.42 -8.35 10.12
C ASN A 388 8.94 -8.05 10.26
N SER A 389 9.30 -7.33 11.32
CA SER A 389 10.66 -6.92 11.65
C SER A 389 11.66 -8.07 11.68
N ASP A 390 11.22 -9.30 11.94
CA ASP A 390 12.06 -10.50 11.95
C ASP A 390 12.72 -10.77 10.61
N LEU A 391 12.09 -10.42 9.48
CA LEU A 391 12.74 -10.48 8.16
C LEU A 391 14.03 -9.63 8.15
N TRP A 392 13.94 -8.41 8.67
CA TRP A 392 15.03 -7.45 8.67
C TRP A 392 16.09 -7.80 9.70
N LYS A 393 15.70 -8.36 10.85
CA LYS A 393 16.62 -8.87 11.88
C LYS A 393 17.43 -10.04 11.33
N VAL A 394 16.79 -11.01 10.70
CA VAL A 394 17.46 -12.18 10.09
C VAL A 394 18.42 -11.75 8.99
N SER A 395 18.05 -10.76 8.18
CA SER A 395 18.91 -10.24 7.11
C SER A 395 20.06 -9.33 7.58
N GLY A 396 20.11 -8.96 8.86
CA GLY A 396 21.07 -8.00 9.43
C GLY A 396 20.75 -6.52 9.17
N HIS A 397 19.79 -6.19 8.30
CA HIS A 397 19.43 -4.80 7.97
C HIS A 397 18.89 -4.04 9.18
N TRP A 398 18.19 -4.71 10.09
CA TRP A 398 17.60 -4.06 11.26
C TRP A 398 18.65 -3.35 12.14
N ALA A 399 19.84 -3.93 12.29
CA ALA A 399 20.89 -3.32 13.12
C ALA A 399 21.49 -2.04 12.52
N HIS A 400 21.35 -1.83 11.21
CA HIS A 400 22.01 -0.74 10.48
C HIS A 400 21.04 0.31 9.95
N TYR A 401 19.80 -0.06 9.67
CA TYR A 401 18.84 0.79 8.95
C TYR A 401 17.53 1.00 9.72
N LYS A 402 17.35 0.46 10.93
CA LYS A 402 16.10 0.60 11.68
C LYS A 402 15.68 2.06 11.83
N ASP A 403 16.63 2.95 12.11
CA ASP A 403 16.36 4.38 12.32
C ASP A 403 15.96 5.10 11.02
N ASP A 404 16.21 4.49 9.86
CA ASP A 404 15.81 4.95 8.53
C ASP A 404 14.55 4.23 7.99
N MET A 405 13.92 3.37 8.79
CA MET A 405 12.75 2.57 8.40
C MET A 405 11.47 3.07 9.07
N PHE A 406 10.36 3.01 8.35
CA PHE A 406 9.04 3.25 8.92
C PHE A 406 8.56 2.00 9.67
N VAL A 407 8.55 2.07 11.00
CA VAL A 407 8.17 0.97 11.90
C VAL A 407 6.75 1.21 12.44
N MET A 408 5.98 0.13 12.57
CA MET A 408 4.61 0.16 13.11
C MET A 408 4.34 -1.09 13.95
N ASP A 409 3.50 -0.95 14.96
CA ASP A 409 3.04 -2.08 15.79
C ASP A 409 1.69 -2.60 15.28
N VAL A 410 1.62 -3.91 15.01
CA VAL A 410 0.42 -4.61 14.52
C VAL A 410 0.24 -5.88 15.33
N ASP A 411 -0.90 -6.04 16.01
CA ASP A 411 -1.19 -7.25 16.81
C ASP A 411 -0.10 -7.63 17.84
N LYS A 412 0.57 -6.61 18.43
CA LYS A 412 1.73 -6.74 19.35
C LYS A 412 3.04 -7.22 18.71
N GLU A 413 3.10 -7.26 17.38
CA GLU A 413 4.31 -7.51 16.61
C GLU A 413 4.79 -6.24 15.91
N GLN A 414 6.11 -6.14 15.71
CA GLN A 414 6.71 -5.03 14.97
C GLN A 414 6.78 -5.33 13.48
N PHE A 415 6.22 -4.43 12.68
CA PHE A 415 6.31 -4.43 11.22
C PHE A 415 7.12 -3.22 10.75
N ALA A 416 7.76 -3.35 9.59
CA ALA A 416 8.46 -2.26 8.95
C ALA A 416 8.25 -2.26 7.43
N LEU A 417 8.20 -1.05 6.87
CA LEU A 417 8.19 -0.88 5.41
C LEU A 417 9.56 -1.21 4.82
N LYS A 418 9.56 -1.73 3.59
CA LYS A 418 10.79 -2.05 2.85
C LYS A 418 11.67 -0.79 2.68
N PRO A 419 12.96 -0.81 3.07
CA PRO A 419 13.86 0.33 2.90
C PRO A 419 14.16 0.60 1.41
N MET A 420 14.29 1.87 1.05
CA MET A 420 14.42 2.35 -0.35
C MET A 420 15.67 1.81 -1.07
N ASN A 421 16.72 1.41 -0.34
CA ASN A 421 18.03 1.06 -0.90
C ASN A 421 18.26 -0.44 -1.16
N CYS A 422 17.22 -1.28 -1.03
CA CYS A 422 17.36 -2.71 -1.34
C CYS A 422 16.79 -2.99 -2.75
N PRO A 423 17.63 -3.20 -3.79
CA PRO A 423 17.15 -3.45 -5.14
C PRO A 423 16.18 -4.63 -5.14
N ALA A 424 15.05 -4.51 -5.85
CA ALA A 424 14.13 -5.62 -6.02
C ALA A 424 14.88 -6.80 -6.63
N LEU A 425 14.70 -8.00 -6.05
CA LEU A 425 15.26 -9.24 -6.57
C LEU A 425 14.67 -9.50 -7.96
N ILE A 426 15.39 -9.14 -9.01
CA ILE A 426 15.12 -9.61 -10.36
C ILE A 426 15.91 -10.89 -10.54
N LEU A 427 15.22 -12.02 -10.62
CA LEU A 427 15.87 -13.32 -10.71
C LEU A 427 16.32 -13.57 -12.16
N PRO A 428 17.61 -13.89 -12.40
CA PRO A 428 18.02 -14.48 -13.67
C PRO A 428 17.41 -15.89 -13.81
N PRO A 429 17.27 -16.43 -15.03
CA PRO A 429 16.78 -17.78 -15.23
C PRO A 429 17.71 -18.82 -14.57
N PRO A 430 17.18 -19.96 -14.09
CA PRO A 430 18.01 -21.09 -13.69
C PRO A 430 18.72 -21.66 -14.92
N SER A 431 20.03 -21.41 -15.06
CA SER A 431 20.87 -22.05 -16.08
C SER A 431 21.03 -23.56 -15.79
N PRO A 432 20.90 -24.46 -16.78
CA PRO A 432 21.24 -25.87 -16.64
C PRO A 432 22.75 -26.16 -16.65
N SER A 433 23.61 -25.15 -16.85
CA SER A 433 25.06 -25.33 -16.89
C SER A 433 25.81 -24.08 -16.41
N ALA A 434 26.19 -24.06 -15.13
CA ALA A 434 27.24 -23.16 -14.66
C ALA A 434 27.87 -23.74 -13.38
N THR A 435 28.79 -24.67 -13.58
CA THR A 435 29.88 -24.89 -12.63
C THR A 435 30.69 -23.60 -12.52
N THR A 436 30.83 -23.09 -11.29
CA THR A 436 31.83 -22.12 -10.82
C THR A 436 31.88 -20.74 -11.50
N PHE A 437 31.21 -19.75 -10.90
CA PHE A 437 31.74 -18.39 -10.77
C PHE A 437 31.97 -18.11 -9.28
N THR A 438 33.20 -17.75 -8.92
CA THR A 438 33.64 -17.49 -7.55
C THR A 438 33.21 -16.10 -7.10
N ALA A 439 32.24 -16.03 -6.20
CA ALA A 439 32.06 -14.90 -5.28
C ALA A 439 32.76 -15.23 -3.95
N HIS A 440 33.58 -14.31 -3.43
CA HIS A 440 34.17 -14.40 -2.09
C HIS A 440 33.12 -14.16 -0.98
N PRO A 441 33.35 -14.61 0.26
CA PRO A 441 32.40 -15.48 0.96
C PRO A 441 31.44 -14.71 1.88
N CYS A 442 30.15 -14.74 1.55
CA CYS A 442 29.14 -14.85 2.59
C CYS A 442 28.94 -16.34 2.91
N HIS A 443 28.81 -16.66 4.20
CA HIS A 443 28.71 -18.01 4.76
C HIS A 443 27.71 -18.94 4.02
N PRO A 444 27.95 -20.26 4.04
CA PRO A 444 27.30 -21.21 3.14
C PRO A 444 25.77 -21.24 3.31
N PRO A 445 25.01 -21.48 2.23
CA PRO A 445 23.58 -21.68 2.31
C PRO A 445 23.28 -22.87 3.22
N LEU A 446 22.48 -22.64 4.26
CA LEU A 446 21.88 -23.70 5.06
C LEU A 446 21.15 -24.65 4.10
N ARG A 447 21.66 -25.88 3.99
CA ARG A 447 20.98 -26.99 3.33
C ARG A 447 19.57 -27.08 3.88
N ILE A 448 18.59 -26.80 3.02
CA ILE A 448 17.19 -27.12 3.23
C ILE A 448 17.15 -28.64 3.45
N ARG A 449 16.95 -29.07 4.70
CA ARG A 449 16.49 -30.43 4.96
C ARG A 449 15.06 -30.48 4.42
N PRO A 450 14.72 -31.41 3.50
CA PRO A 450 13.34 -31.63 3.14
C PRO A 450 12.60 -32.02 4.43
N GLN A 451 11.66 -31.19 4.87
CA GLN A 451 10.68 -31.63 5.85
C GLN A 451 9.94 -32.83 5.28
N SER A 452 9.74 -33.80 6.15
CA SER A 452 9.61 -35.21 5.85
C SER A 452 8.43 -35.54 4.93
N HIS A 453 8.73 -36.41 3.97
CA HIS A 453 7.81 -37.14 3.09
C HIS A 453 6.72 -37.96 3.83
N ALA A 454 6.73 -37.97 5.17
CA ALA A 454 5.85 -38.76 6.03
C ALA A 454 4.48 -38.10 6.24
N VAL A 455 4.40 -36.76 6.33
CA VAL A 455 3.12 -36.04 6.55
C VAL A 455 2.24 -36.06 5.29
N MET A 456 2.85 -36.05 4.10
CA MET A 456 2.13 -36.20 2.82
C MET A 456 1.63 -37.63 2.55
N GLU A 457 2.28 -38.65 3.11
CA GLU A 457 1.90 -40.06 2.96
C GLU A 457 0.70 -40.40 3.84
N GLU A 458 0.63 -39.86 5.06
CA GLU A 458 -0.54 -39.99 5.95
C GLU A 458 -1.77 -39.22 5.43
N ALA A 459 -1.56 -38.02 4.85
CA ALA A 459 -2.64 -37.27 4.20
C ALA A 459 -3.15 -37.96 2.91
N LYS A 460 -2.26 -38.59 2.13
CA LYS A 460 -2.64 -39.42 0.98
C LYS A 460 -3.43 -40.66 1.40
N LYS A 461 -2.97 -41.38 2.44
CA LYS A 461 -3.67 -42.56 2.98
C LYS A 461 -5.05 -42.21 3.56
N ALA A 462 -5.20 -41.04 4.18
CA ALA A 462 -6.50 -40.55 4.64
C ALA A 462 -7.46 -40.31 3.46
N VAL A 463 -7.00 -39.67 2.38
CA VAL A 463 -7.79 -39.38 1.17
C VAL A 463 -8.08 -40.65 0.34
N GLU A 464 -7.13 -41.58 0.27
CA GLU A 464 -7.30 -42.89 -0.39
C GLU A 464 -8.29 -43.78 0.37
N SER A 465 -8.28 -43.78 1.72
CA SER A 465 -9.27 -44.53 2.52
C SER A 465 -10.70 -44.00 2.35
N ILE A 466 -10.84 -42.68 2.16
CA ILE A 466 -12.13 -42.01 1.92
C ILE A 466 -12.63 -42.32 0.50
N THR A 467 -11.75 -42.31 -0.51
CA THR A 467 -12.11 -42.65 -1.90
C THR A 467 -12.39 -44.14 -2.12
N GLU A 468 -11.76 -45.03 -1.36
CA GLU A 468 -12.05 -46.47 -1.38
C GLU A 468 -13.37 -46.83 -0.67
N GLY A 469 -13.72 -46.07 0.38
CA GLY A 469 -15.04 -46.11 1.02
C GLY A 469 -16.19 -45.70 0.08
N VAL A 470 -15.96 -44.75 -0.83
CA VAL A 470 -16.95 -44.28 -1.81
C VAL A 470 -17.14 -45.28 -2.96
N LYS A 471 -16.09 -45.99 -3.41
CA LYS A 471 -16.22 -47.04 -4.44
C LYS A 471 -17.04 -48.24 -3.99
N LYS A 472 -17.06 -48.58 -2.70
CA LYS A 472 -17.87 -49.69 -2.15
C LYS A 472 -19.35 -49.36 -1.94
N VAL A 473 -19.73 -48.08 -1.95
CA VAL A 473 -21.15 -47.66 -1.80
C VAL A 473 -21.83 -47.46 -3.17
N ALA A 474 -21.07 -47.41 -4.27
CA ALA A 474 -21.58 -47.13 -5.62
C ALA A 474 -21.86 -48.38 -6.50
N VAL A 475 -21.60 -49.61 -6.02
CA VAL A 475 -21.90 -50.84 -6.79
C VAL A 475 -22.76 -51.77 -5.94
N GLY A 476 -24.07 -51.59 -6.05
CA GLY A 476 -25.07 -52.36 -5.31
C GLY A 476 -26.44 -52.35 -5.99
N ALA A 477 -26.49 -52.67 -7.29
CA ALA A 477 -27.73 -53.11 -7.96
C ALA A 477 -27.38 -53.83 -9.27
N GLY A 478 -27.60 -55.15 -9.32
CA GLY A 478 -27.47 -55.98 -10.52
C GLY A 478 -27.32 -57.46 -10.18
N ALA A 479 -28.42 -58.21 -10.25
CA ALA A 479 -28.48 -59.65 -9.98
C ALA A 479 -27.93 -60.50 -11.16
N GLY A 480 -27.36 -61.68 -10.86
CA GLY A 480 -27.09 -62.71 -11.87
C GLY A 480 -26.26 -63.91 -11.40
N ALA A 481 -26.95 -65.01 -11.09
CA ALA A 481 -26.56 -66.43 -11.19
C ALA A 481 -25.36 -67.02 -10.40
N ALA A 482 -25.66 -68.07 -9.63
CA ALA A 482 -24.72 -69.05 -9.05
C ALA A 482 -24.14 -70.00 -10.13
N PRO A 483 -23.04 -70.73 -9.86
CA PRO A 483 -23.19 -72.04 -9.19
C PRO A 483 -22.08 -72.46 -8.20
N ASN A 484 -22.48 -73.36 -7.30
CA ASN A 484 -21.76 -74.34 -6.46
C ASN A 484 -20.22 -74.49 -6.58
N ASN A 485 -19.52 -74.55 -5.44
CA ASN A 485 -19.05 -75.85 -4.89
C ASN A 485 -18.62 -75.76 -3.40
N LYS A 486 -18.72 -76.91 -2.74
CA LYS A 486 -18.62 -77.19 -1.31
C LYS A 486 -17.18 -77.20 -0.76
N ASP A 487 -17.07 -76.96 0.55
CA ASP A 487 -16.50 -77.85 1.58
C ASP A 487 -15.52 -77.23 2.60
N ASN A 488 -15.72 -77.68 3.84
CA ASN A 488 -14.86 -77.69 5.03
C ASN A 488 -14.63 -76.42 5.87
N LYS A 489 -15.43 -76.36 6.95
CA LYS A 489 -14.99 -75.94 8.29
C LYS A 489 -13.82 -76.83 8.78
N PRO A 490 -12.95 -76.30 9.65
CA PRO A 490 -13.07 -76.72 11.05
C PRO A 490 -13.00 -75.57 12.06
N LYS A 491 -13.72 -75.77 13.17
CA LYS A 491 -13.61 -74.99 14.42
C LYS A 491 -12.18 -75.01 14.95
N LYS A 492 -11.69 -73.89 15.48
CA LYS A 492 -10.74 -73.89 16.60
C LYS A 492 -10.96 -72.69 17.53
N GLU A 493 -10.74 -72.98 18.80
CA GLU A 493 -11.18 -72.27 19.99
C GLU A 493 -10.43 -70.97 20.28
N LYS A 494 -11.07 -70.21 21.18
CA LYS A 494 -10.59 -69.03 21.91
C LYS A 494 -9.11 -69.13 22.31
N LYS A 495 -8.35 -68.11 21.95
CA LYS A 495 -7.22 -67.62 22.77
C LYS A 495 -7.34 -66.12 22.91
N ALA A 496 -7.38 -65.66 24.16
CA ALA A 496 -7.36 -64.27 24.53
C ALA A 496 -6.13 -63.55 23.96
N LYS A 497 -6.33 -62.35 23.44
CA LYS A 497 -5.28 -61.35 23.25
C LYS A 497 -5.75 -60.07 23.93
N GLY A 498 -4.91 -59.62 24.85
CA GLY A 498 -5.16 -58.50 25.72
C GLY A 498 -5.10 -57.15 25.02
N GLY A 499 -5.62 -56.20 25.79
CA GLY A 499 -5.54 -54.75 25.78
C GLY A 499 -4.85 -53.99 24.65
N ASP A 500 -5.58 -52.92 24.32
CA ASP A 500 -5.12 -51.59 23.95
C ASP A 500 -4.77 -51.36 22.48
N ASP A 501 -5.82 -51.02 21.72
CA ASP A 501 -5.86 -49.84 20.82
C ASP A 501 -7.30 -49.58 20.32
N ALA A 502 -8.26 -49.52 21.24
CA ALA A 502 -9.64 -49.12 20.96
C ALA A 502 -10.15 -48.16 22.04
N ALA A 503 -9.65 -46.93 22.05
CA ALA A 503 -10.17 -45.85 22.89
C ALA A 503 -10.32 -44.59 22.04
N SER A 504 -11.56 -44.18 21.72
CA SER A 504 -11.86 -42.78 21.35
C SER A 504 -13.37 -42.48 21.14
N ALA A 505 -14.22 -43.43 20.73
CA ALA A 505 -15.64 -43.13 20.55
C ALA A 505 -16.40 -43.29 21.87
N GLY A 506 -16.64 -42.18 22.58
CA GLY A 506 -17.56 -42.14 23.74
C GLY A 506 -18.96 -42.69 23.41
N PRO A 507 -19.84 -42.86 24.41
CA PRO A 507 -21.18 -43.42 24.21
C PRO A 507 -21.99 -42.62 23.17
N LEU A 508 -22.92 -43.29 22.47
CA LEU A 508 -23.76 -42.65 21.44
C LEU A 508 -24.60 -41.51 22.05
N GLU A 509 -25.22 -41.78 23.19
CA GLU A 509 -25.98 -40.86 24.03
C GLU A 509 -25.54 -41.00 25.49
N LEU A 510 -25.67 -39.93 26.28
CA LEU A 510 -25.41 -39.95 27.71
C LEU A 510 -26.42 -40.83 28.45
N LYS A 511 -25.90 -41.63 29.40
CA LYS A 511 -26.72 -42.42 30.33
C LYS A 511 -26.16 -42.25 31.75
N PRO A 512 -26.95 -41.77 32.73
CA PRO A 512 -28.32 -41.27 32.60
C PRO A 512 -28.42 -39.99 31.77
N ALA A 513 -29.63 -39.66 31.29
CA ALA A 513 -29.89 -38.41 30.58
C ALA A 513 -29.74 -37.20 31.55
N PRO A 514 -29.41 -35.99 31.06
CA PRO A 514 -29.28 -34.82 31.91
C PRO A 514 -30.56 -34.46 32.69
N ASP A 515 -30.42 -34.17 33.99
CA ASP A 515 -31.54 -33.91 34.91
C ASP A 515 -32.41 -32.70 34.51
N PHE A 516 -31.82 -31.72 33.80
CA PHE A 516 -32.54 -30.52 33.34
C PHE A 516 -33.57 -30.81 32.23
N LEU A 517 -33.52 -31.96 31.57
CA LEU A 517 -34.49 -32.29 30.51
C LEU A 517 -35.88 -32.51 31.09
N GLN A 518 -35.98 -33.30 32.16
CA GLN A 518 -37.27 -33.68 32.75
C GLN A 518 -37.98 -32.46 33.36
N SER A 519 -37.25 -31.64 34.14
CA SER A 519 -37.81 -30.44 34.76
C SER A 519 -38.29 -29.40 33.75
N ARG A 520 -37.58 -29.20 32.64
CA ARG A 520 -38.02 -28.32 31.54
C ARG A 520 -39.32 -28.82 30.90
N ILE A 521 -39.43 -30.13 30.66
CA ILE A 521 -40.61 -30.74 30.02
C ILE A 521 -41.83 -30.57 30.91
N GLU A 522 -41.73 -30.85 32.21
CA GLU A 522 -42.84 -30.69 33.16
C GLU A 522 -43.32 -29.24 33.24
N LEU A 523 -42.38 -28.28 33.24
CA LEU A 523 -42.70 -26.85 33.20
C LEU A 523 -43.40 -26.47 31.88
N PHE A 524 -42.89 -26.92 30.74
CA PHE A 524 -43.48 -26.66 29.43
C PHE A 524 -44.91 -27.23 29.35
N ASP A 525 -45.12 -28.49 29.71
CA ASP A 525 -46.43 -29.15 29.63
C ASP A 525 -47.48 -28.41 30.49
N ARG A 526 -47.10 -27.98 31.70
CA ARG A 526 -47.96 -27.19 32.59
C ARG A 526 -48.36 -25.85 31.95
N LEU A 527 -47.41 -25.10 31.42
CA LEU A 527 -47.65 -23.78 30.84
C LEU A 527 -48.36 -23.86 29.48
N LYS A 528 -48.05 -24.90 28.69
CA LYS A 528 -48.69 -25.17 27.41
C LYS A 528 -50.17 -25.47 27.59
N LYS A 529 -50.53 -26.29 28.58
CA LYS A 529 -51.94 -26.54 28.94
C LYS A 529 -52.68 -25.23 29.25
N ARG A 530 -52.08 -24.34 30.05
CA ARG A 530 -52.65 -23.02 30.36
C ARG A 530 -52.88 -22.19 29.08
N GLN A 531 -51.89 -22.13 28.19
CA GLN A 531 -52.02 -21.36 26.94
C GLN A 531 -53.09 -21.97 26.01
N ASP A 532 -53.19 -23.29 25.93
CA ASP A 532 -54.19 -23.96 25.09
C ASP A 532 -55.62 -23.70 25.60
N GLU A 533 -55.83 -23.68 26.92
CA GLU A 533 -57.09 -23.26 27.54
C GLU A 533 -57.41 -21.78 27.25
N GLU A 534 -56.41 -20.89 27.30
CA GLU A 534 -56.57 -19.47 26.93
C GLU A 534 -56.96 -19.30 25.45
N ILE A 535 -56.32 -20.04 24.53
CA ILE A 535 -56.62 -19.99 23.09
C ILE A 535 -58.00 -20.58 22.79
N ALA A 536 -58.38 -21.66 23.48
CA ALA A 536 -59.72 -22.25 23.36
C ALA A 536 -60.82 -21.28 23.81
N ALA A 537 -60.54 -20.42 24.80
CA ALA A 537 -61.48 -19.40 25.29
C ALA A 537 -61.61 -18.17 24.36
N LYS A 538 -60.75 -17.99 23.36
CA LYS A 538 -60.83 -16.84 22.43
C LYS A 538 -62.04 -16.93 21.50
N GLU A 539 -62.64 -15.78 21.22
CA GLU A 539 -63.79 -15.66 20.30
C GLU A 539 -63.43 -16.15 18.87
N ARG A 540 -64.28 -17.01 18.29
CA ARG A 540 -64.14 -17.53 16.93
C ARG A 540 -64.91 -16.65 15.95
N LYS A 541 -64.20 -15.86 15.14
CA LYS A 541 -64.76 -14.94 14.13
C LYS A 541 -64.55 -15.49 12.72
N PRO A 542 -65.50 -15.32 11.80
CA PRO A 542 -65.25 -15.53 10.38
C PRO A 542 -64.11 -14.64 9.88
N ILE A 543 -63.17 -15.21 9.13
CA ILE A 543 -62.04 -14.52 8.52
C ILE A 543 -61.95 -14.86 7.03
N GLU A 544 -61.42 -13.92 6.24
CA GLU A 544 -61.17 -14.08 4.82
C GLU A 544 -59.67 -14.21 4.55
N ILE A 545 -59.28 -15.30 3.89
CA ILE A 545 -57.88 -15.54 3.50
C ILE A 545 -57.75 -15.33 1.99
N THR A 546 -57.00 -14.31 1.59
CA THR A 546 -56.71 -14.03 0.17
C THR A 546 -55.44 -14.75 -0.27
N MET A 547 -55.54 -15.60 -1.27
CA MET A 547 -54.41 -16.34 -1.87
C MET A 547 -53.68 -15.48 -2.93
N PRO A 548 -52.47 -15.86 -3.38
CA PRO A 548 -51.68 -15.06 -4.32
C PRO A 548 -52.32 -14.90 -5.71
N ASP A 549 -53.15 -15.86 -6.11
CA ASP A 549 -53.92 -15.85 -7.37
C ASP A 549 -55.19 -14.98 -7.29
N GLY A 550 -55.42 -14.30 -6.15
CA GLY A 550 -56.60 -13.49 -5.89
C GLY A 550 -57.81 -14.27 -5.40
N THR A 551 -57.73 -15.60 -5.26
CA THR A 551 -58.84 -16.39 -4.72
C THR A 551 -59.01 -16.15 -3.22
N ILE A 552 -60.26 -16.10 -2.75
CA ILE A 552 -60.59 -15.91 -1.34
C ILE A 552 -61.07 -17.24 -0.75
N LYS A 553 -60.48 -17.64 0.37
CA LYS A 553 -60.89 -18.80 1.17
C LYS A 553 -61.52 -18.31 2.46
N ALA A 554 -62.67 -18.87 2.82
CA ALA A 554 -63.28 -18.63 4.13
C ALA A 554 -62.56 -19.45 5.21
N GLY A 555 -62.38 -18.86 6.38
CA GLY A 555 -61.84 -19.53 7.57
C GLY A 555 -62.42 -18.97 8.86
N THR A 556 -62.00 -19.53 9.98
CA THR A 556 -62.39 -19.13 11.33
C THR A 556 -61.14 -18.76 12.14
N SER A 557 -61.13 -17.57 12.76
CA SER A 557 -60.00 -17.11 13.58
C SER A 557 -59.74 -18.06 14.74
N TRP A 558 -58.47 -18.31 15.08
CA TRP A 558 -58.04 -19.25 16.14
C TRP A 558 -58.39 -20.72 15.89
N GLU A 559 -58.80 -21.07 14.66
CA GLU A 559 -59.12 -22.44 14.25
C GLU A 559 -58.44 -22.79 12.92
N THR A 560 -58.71 -22.04 11.85
CA THR A 560 -58.14 -22.33 10.52
C THR A 560 -56.64 -22.06 10.48
N THR A 561 -55.86 -23.03 9.98
CA THR A 561 -54.40 -22.93 9.87
C THR A 561 -53.93 -22.83 8.41
N PRO A 562 -52.75 -22.22 8.13
CA PRO A 562 -52.16 -22.26 6.80
C PRO A 562 -51.93 -23.68 6.27
N GLY A 563 -51.59 -24.62 7.15
CA GLY A 563 -51.37 -26.02 6.84
C GLY A 563 -52.64 -26.73 6.35
N GLU A 564 -53.80 -26.45 6.96
CA GLU A 564 -55.10 -26.94 6.49
C GLU A 564 -55.46 -26.39 5.11
N ILE A 565 -55.23 -25.10 4.88
CA ILE A 565 -55.46 -24.47 3.57
C ILE A 565 -54.56 -25.13 2.50
N ALA A 566 -53.28 -25.33 2.81
CA ALA A 566 -52.34 -26.01 1.91
C ALA A 566 -52.79 -27.44 1.60
N LYS A 567 -53.22 -28.22 2.61
CA LYS A 567 -53.76 -29.58 2.44
C LYS A 567 -55.02 -29.59 1.60
N GLY A 568 -55.91 -28.61 1.80
CA GLY A 568 -57.17 -28.45 1.06
C GLY A 568 -56.97 -28.12 -0.42
N ILE A 569 -55.86 -27.47 -0.79
CA ILE A 569 -55.46 -27.28 -2.19
C ILE A 569 -54.87 -28.57 -2.75
N SER A 570 -53.83 -29.12 -2.10
CA SER A 570 -53.32 -30.47 -2.40
C SER A 570 -52.38 -30.98 -1.31
N ASN A 571 -52.36 -32.29 -1.11
CA ASN A 571 -51.41 -32.91 -0.19
C ASN A 571 -49.94 -32.69 -0.61
N SER A 572 -49.67 -32.60 -1.92
CA SER A 572 -48.33 -32.28 -2.43
C SER A 572 -47.89 -30.87 -2.05
N LEU A 573 -48.79 -29.89 -2.12
CA LEU A 573 -48.51 -28.51 -1.70
C LEU A 573 -48.19 -28.44 -0.20
N TYR A 574 -48.99 -29.06 0.66
CA TYR A 574 -48.65 -29.14 2.10
C TYR A 574 -47.32 -29.84 2.35
N LYS A 575 -46.98 -30.86 1.55
CA LYS A 575 -45.71 -31.57 1.68
C LYS A 575 -44.49 -30.73 1.30
N ARG A 576 -44.60 -29.84 0.31
CA ARG A 576 -43.47 -28.96 -0.08
C ARG A 576 -43.42 -27.63 0.68
N THR A 577 -44.51 -27.22 1.32
CA THR A 577 -44.57 -25.94 2.06
C THR A 577 -43.80 -26.06 3.36
N VAL A 578 -42.94 -25.08 3.61
CA VAL A 578 -42.10 -24.96 4.80
C VAL A 578 -42.76 -24.04 5.82
N VAL A 579 -43.19 -22.86 5.38
CA VAL A 579 -43.71 -21.77 6.21
C VAL A 579 -44.74 -20.94 5.44
N ALA A 580 -45.59 -20.20 6.15
CA ALA A 580 -46.49 -19.22 5.55
C ALA A 580 -46.00 -17.78 5.76
N ARG A 581 -46.27 -16.88 4.81
CA ARG A 581 -46.07 -15.44 4.94
C ARG A 581 -47.42 -14.73 4.88
N LEU A 582 -47.67 -13.83 5.82
CA LEU A 582 -48.92 -13.08 5.90
C LEU A 582 -48.75 -11.66 5.38
N ASN A 583 -49.78 -11.14 4.71
CA ASN A 583 -49.94 -9.75 4.29
C ASN A 583 -48.82 -9.19 3.40
N LYS A 584 -48.03 -10.06 2.77
CA LYS A 584 -46.80 -9.72 2.03
C LYS A 584 -45.74 -9.02 2.90
N ASP A 585 -45.84 -9.14 4.21
CA ASP A 585 -44.89 -8.58 5.15
C ASP A 585 -43.80 -9.64 5.43
N PRO A 586 -42.53 -9.38 5.08
CA PRO A 586 -41.44 -10.33 5.31
C PRO A 586 -41.22 -10.63 6.80
N ASN A 587 -41.72 -9.77 7.71
CA ASN A 587 -41.62 -9.97 9.16
C ASN A 587 -42.79 -10.77 9.75
N GLN A 588 -43.83 -11.07 8.97
CA GLN A 588 -44.99 -11.86 9.40
C GLN A 588 -44.93 -13.28 8.84
N LEU A 589 -43.86 -14.00 9.18
CA LEU A 589 -43.78 -15.43 8.95
C LEU A 589 -44.60 -16.20 10.01
N TRP A 590 -45.25 -17.28 9.58
CA TRP A 590 -46.25 -17.99 10.36
C TRP A 590 -46.06 -19.51 10.24
N ASP A 591 -46.09 -20.22 11.37
CA ASP A 591 -46.05 -21.68 11.37
C ASP A 591 -47.28 -22.26 10.68
N LEU A 592 -47.11 -23.37 9.95
CA LEU A 592 -48.23 -23.97 9.21
C LEU A 592 -49.33 -24.52 10.12
N ASP A 593 -48.99 -24.93 11.33
CA ASP A 593 -49.96 -25.46 12.30
C ASP A 593 -50.44 -24.38 13.30
N ARG A 594 -49.97 -23.12 13.16
CA ARG A 594 -50.45 -21.99 13.98
C ARG A 594 -51.76 -21.43 13.39
N PRO A 595 -52.86 -21.38 14.16
CA PRO A 595 -54.11 -20.79 13.69
C PRO A 595 -53.97 -19.33 13.27
N LEU A 596 -54.73 -18.93 12.25
CA LEU A 596 -54.82 -17.54 11.81
C LEU A 596 -55.68 -16.74 12.78
N GLU A 597 -55.25 -15.54 13.12
CA GLU A 597 -55.90 -14.71 14.15
C GLU A 597 -56.90 -13.70 13.55
N ALA A 598 -56.73 -13.35 12.27
CA ALA A 598 -57.55 -12.39 11.54
C ALA A 598 -57.51 -12.67 10.03
N SER A 599 -58.35 -11.97 9.25
CA SER A 599 -58.29 -11.96 7.79
C SER A 599 -56.90 -11.51 7.30
N CYS A 600 -56.36 -12.19 6.29
CA CYS A 600 -54.99 -11.94 5.84
C CYS A 600 -54.79 -12.29 4.36
N LYS A 601 -53.68 -11.83 3.78
CA LYS A 601 -53.17 -12.34 2.50
C LYS A 601 -52.16 -13.46 2.79
N LEU A 602 -52.40 -14.67 2.30
CA LEU A 602 -51.59 -15.84 2.63
C LEU A 602 -50.70 -16.25 1.45
N GLU A 603 -49.40 -16.36 1.70
CA GLU A 603 -48.43 -16.91 0.77
C GLU A 603 -47.78 -18.16 1.39
N LEU A 604 -47.73 -19.25 0.62
CA LEU A 604 -47.17 -20.53 1.07
C LEU A 604 -45.76 -20.69 0.49
N LEU A 605 -44.74 -20.61 1.35
CA LEU A 605 -43.33 -20.63 0.95
C LEU A 605 -42.79 -22.06 1.03
N ASN A 606 -42.09 -22.51 0.00
CA ASN A 606 -41.41 -23.81 -0.05
C ASN A 606 -39.90 -23.65 0.23
N PHE A 607 -39.13 -24.73 0.09
CA PHE A 607 -37.67 -24.69 0.28
C PHE A 607 -36.91 -23.93 -0.83
N ASP A 608 -37.54 -23.60 -1.96
CA ASP A 608 -36.87 -22.83 -3.02
C ASP A 608 -36.82 -21.34 -2.68
N ASP A 609 -37.75 -20.86 -1.84
CA ASP A 609 -37.80 -19.50 -1.33
C ASP A 609 -36.73 -19.26 -0.25
N GLU A 610 -36.12 -18.07 -0.24
CA GLU A 610 -35.04 -17.72 0.69
C GLU A 610 -35.50 -17.75 2.16
N GLN A 611 -36.66 -17.18 2.48
CA GLN A 611 -37.21 -17.23 3.84
C GLN A 611 -37.62 -18.66 4.21
N GLY A 612 -38.08 -19.44 3.23
CA GLY A 612 -38.31 -20.87 3.37
C GLY A 612 -37.05 -21.64 3.78
N LYS A 613 -35.91 -21.43 3.11
CA LYS A 613 -34.62 -22.07 3.48
C LYS A 613 -34.19 -21.70 4.89
N GLN A 614 -34.27 -20.42 5.25
CA GLN A 614 -33.87 -19.94 6.57
C GLN A 614 -34.68 -20.64 7.68
N VAL A 615 -36.01 -20.75 7.54
CA VAL A 615 -36.87 -21.47 8.50
C VAL A 615 -36.57 -22.97 8.54
N PHE A 616 -36.32 -23.58 7.38
CA PHE A 616 -35.97 -24.99 7.29
C PHE A 616 -34.65 -25.31 8.02
N TRP A 617 -33.62 -24.51 7.77
CA TRP A 617 -32.32 -24.64 8.41
C TRP A 617 -32.36 -24.28 9.89
N HIS A 618 -33.17 -23.29 10.28
CA HIS A 618 -33.38 -22.97 11.68
C HIS A 618 -34.00 -24.14 12.46
N SER A 619 -34.98 -24.82 11.85
CA SER A 619 -35.55 -26.05 12.41
C SER A 619 -34.53 -27.19 12.47
N SER A 620 -33.62 -27.27 11.50
CA SER A 620 -32.55 -28.26 11.48
C SER A 620 -31.50 -27.99 12.55
N ALA A 621 -31.25 -26.72 12.90
CA ALA A 621 -30.42 -26.33 14.02
C ALA A 621 -30.99 -26.88 15.33
N HIS A 622 -32.31 -26.77 15.57
CA HIS A 622 -32.95 -27.33 16.77
C HIS A 622 -32.74 -28.86 16.88
N ILE A 623 -32.90 -29.59 15.77
CA ILE A 623 -32.64 -31.04 15.76
C ILE A 623 -31.18 -31.35 16.11
N LEU A 624 -30.22 -30.55 15.60
CA LEU A 624 -28.81 -30.67 15.98
C LEU A 624 -28.58 -30.32 17.46
N GLY A 625 -29.22 -29.28 17.98
CA GLY A 625 -29.15 -28.89 19.39
C GLY A 625 -29.62 -30.01 20.32
N GLU A 626 -30.72 -30.68 19.97
CA GLU A 626 -31.22 -31.85 20.69
C GLU A 626 -30.22 -33.01 20.66
N ALA A 627 -29.67 -33.32 19.48
CA ALA A 627 -28.65 -34.36 19.34
C ALA A 627 -27.40 -34.06 20.19
N CYS A 628 -27.02 -32.78 20.28
CA CYS A 628 -25.93 -32.32 21.13
C CYS A 628 -26.24 -32.45 22.63
N GLU A 629 -27.45 -32.09 23.09
CA GLU A 629 -27.87 -32.29 24.49
C GLU A 629 -27.87 -33.78 24.85
N ARG A 630 -28.41 -34.65 23.97
CA ARG A 630 -28.43 -36.12 24.17
C ARG A 630 -27.02 -36.72 24.22
N ARG A 631 -26.08 -36.22 23.40
CA ARG A 631 -24.70 -36.76 23.32
C ARG A 631 -23.75 -36.20 24.38
N PHE A 632 -23.82 -34.91 24.67
CA PHE A 632 -22.81 -34.21 25.46
C PHE A 632 -23.34 -33.63 26.77
N GLY A 633 -24.66 -33.51 26.96
CA GLY A 633 -25.23 -32.85 28.13
C GLY A 633 -24.78 -31.38 28.20
N CYS A 634 -24.58 -30.77 27.03
CA CYS A 634 -24.03 -29.44 26.87
C CYS A 634 -25.05 -28.34 27.20
N SER A 635 -24.55 -27.13 27.47
CA SER A 635 -25.38 -25.93 27.57
C SER A 635 -25.44 -25.23 26.21
N LEU A 636 -26.60 -25.29 25.56
CA LEU A 636 -26.86 -24.64 24.27
C LEU A 636 -26.83 -23.11 24.38
N CYS A 637 -26.27 -22.42 23.39
CA CYS A 637 -26.17 -20.96 23.33
C CYS A 637 -27.07 -20.39 22.21
N ILE A 638 -26.57 -20.31 20.97
CA ILE A 638 -27.29 -19.78 19.81
C ILE A 638 -27.16 -20.73 18.60
N GLY A 639 -28.23 -20.86 17.82
CA GLY A 639 -28.28 -21.71 16.63
C GLY A 639 -28.99 -21.07 15.43
N PRO A 640 -28.42 -20.02 14.81
CA PRO A 640 -29.04 -19.36 13.68
C PRO A 640 -28.84 -20.15 12.37
N PRO A 641 -29.77 -20.00 11.40
CA PRO A 641 -29.50 -20.35 10.02
C PRO A 641 -28.47 -19.39 9.40
N VAL A 642 -27.79 -19.84 8.35
CA VAL A 642 -26.79 -19.08 7.56
C VAL A 642 -26.98 -19.39 6.07
N ASP A 643 -26.38 -18.60 5.17
CA ASP A 643 -26.61 -18.66 3.71
C ASP A 643 -26.49 -20.05 3.06
N ASN A 644 -25.77 -20.99 3.68
CA ASN A 644 -25.59 -22.36 3.18
C ASN A 644 -25.79 -23.43 4.26
N GLY A 645 -26.70 -23.20 5.21
CA GLY A 645 -27.02 -24.18 6.25
C GLY A 645 -27.32 -23.51 7.59
N PHE A 646 -26.74 -24.04 8.65
CA PHE A 646 -26.91 -23.53 10.01
C PHE A 646 -25.69 -23.92 10.85
N TYR A 647 -25.59 -23.33 12.03
CA TYR A 647 -24.74 -23.87 13.07
C TYR A 647 -25.48 -23.91 14.40
N TYR A 648 -24.95 -24.68 15.33
CA TYR A 648 -25.34 -24.59 16.73
C TYR A 648 -24.11 -24.40 17.61
N GLU A 649 -24.17 -23.41 18.50
CA GLU A 649 -23.13 -23.08 19.46
C GLU A 649 -23.49 -23.58 20.86
N MET A 650 -22.54 -24.21 21.55
CA MET A 650 -22.76 -24.86 22.83
C MET A 650 -21.50 -24.88 23.69
N ALA A 651 -21.68 -24.87 25.01
CA ALA A 651 -20.60 -25.15 25.96
C ALA A 651 -20.64 -26.62 26.37
N LEU A 652 -19.53 -27.32 26.20
CA LEU A 652 -19.39 -28.70 26.66
C LEU A 652 -18.98 -28.71 28.14
N PRO A 653 -19.43 -29.72 28.92
CA PRO A 653 -18.98 -29.90 30.29
C PRO A 653 -17.45 -29.95 30.40
N GLY A 654 -16.88 -29.27 31.40
CA GLY A 654 -15.43 -29.25 31.64
C GLY A 654 -14.59 -28.55 30.57
N GLY A 655 -15.19 -27.80 29.64
CA GLY A 655 -14.46 -27.11 28.57
C GLY A 655 -13.96 -28.04 27.45
N ALA A 656 -14.57 -29.22 27.30
CA ALA A 656 -14.21 -30.16 26.24
C ALA A 656 -14.48 -29.58 24.83
N SER A 657 -13.88 -30.20 23.81
CA SER A 657 -14.03 -29.83 22.40
C SER A 657 -14.69 -30.93 21.58
N VAL A 658 -15.45 -30.53 20.56
CA VAL A 658 -16.05 -31.47 19.60
C VAL A 658 -14.98 -31.99 18.66
N GLN A 659 -14.94 -33.29 18.42
CA GLN A 659 -13.98 -33.94 17.53
C GLN A 659 -14.66 -34.42 16.23
N ALA A 660 -13.86 -34.63 15.16
CA ALA A 660 -14.38 -35.18 13.91
C ALA A 660 -15.00 -36.58 14.09
N SER A 661 -14.54 -37.34 15.09
CA SER A 661 -15.11 -38.63 15.47
C SER A 661 -16.52 -38.54 16.06
N ASP A 662 -16.95 -37.35 16.52
CA ASP A 662 -18.31 -37.12 17.04
C ASP A 662 -19.36 -36.90 15.95
N TRP A 663 -18.95 -36.64 14.70
CA TRP A 663 -19.88 -36.26 13.64
C TRP A 663 -20.86 -37.39 13.28
N LYS A 664 -20.35 -38.60 13.02
CA LYS A 664 -21.21 -39.76 12.71
C LYS A 664 -22.17 -40.13 13.85
N PRO A 665 -21.74 -40.14 15.12
CA PRO A 665 -22.66 -40.29 16.24
C PRO A 665 -23.77 -39.23 16.29
N LEU A 666 -23.43 -37.94 16.13
CA LEU A 666 -24.43 -36.87 16.10
C LEU A 666 -25.42 -37.03 14.93
N GLU A 667 -24.93 -37.31 13.72
CA GLU A 667 -25.77 -37.60 12.55
C GLU A 667 -26.69 -38.81 12.78
N SER A 668 -26.22 -39.82 13.53
CA SER A 668 -27.03 -40.99 13.88
C SER A 668 -28.17 -40.64 14.84
N ILE A 669 -27.91 -39.79 15.83
CA ILE A 669 -28.94 -39.29 16.77
C ILE A 669 -29.95 -38.41 16.03
N VAL A 670 -29.49 -37.50 15.16
CA VAL A 670 -30.35 -36.71 14.27
C VAL A 670 -31.25 -37.63 13.44
N GLY A 671 -30.69 -38.69 12.87
CA GLY A 671 -31.45 -39.70 12.13
C GLY A 671 -32.51 -40.42 12.98
N SER A 672 -32.27 -40.61 14.28
CA SER A 672 -33.28 -41.12 15.22
C SER A 672 -34.38 -40.09 15.49
N ILE A 673 -34.03 -38.83 15.76
CA ILE A 673 -34.97 -37.73 16.00
C ILE A 673 -35.92 -37.51 14.80
N VAL A 674 -35.40 -37.60 13.58
CA VAL A 674 -36.21 -37.50 12.35
C VAL A 674 -37.18 -38.69 12.23
N LYS A 675 -36.77 -39.90 12.61
CA LYS A 675 -37.65 -41.09 12.62
C LYS A 675 -38.72 -41.04 13.72
N GLU A 676 -38.46 -40.34 14.82
CA GLU A 676 -39.44 -40.08 15.88
C GLU A 676 -40.57 -39.16 15.43
N LYS A 677 -40.41 -38.43 14.30
CA LYS A 677 -41.42 -37.52 13.72
C LYS A 677 -41.95 -36.49 14.72
N GLN A 678 -41.07 -36.01 15.59
CA GLN A 678 -41.42 -35.05 16.63
C GLN A 678 -42.05 -33.80 16.01
N LYS A 679 -43.04 -33.23 16.68
CA LYS A 679 -43.69 -31.97 16.28
C LYS A 679 -42.97 -30.79 16.90
N PHE A 680 -42.99 -29.66 16.21
CA PHE A 680 -42.56 -28.39 16.77
C PHE A 680 -43.73 -27.71 17.46
N GLU A 681 -43.66 -27.55 18.77
CA GLU A 681 -44.73 -26.98 19.58
C GLU A 681 -44.32 -25.60 20.10
N ARG A 682 -45.08 -24.57 19.73
CA ARG A 682 -44.87 -23.18 20.15
C ARG A 682 -45.55 -22.91 21.49
N LEU A 683 -44.86 -22.23 22.39
CA LEU A 683 -45.39 -21.74 23.68
C LEU A 683 -44.94 -20.29 23.94
N GLU A 684 -45.83 -19.43 24.42
CA GLU A 684 -45.50 -18.09 24.91
C GLU A 684 -45.31 -18.09 26.42
N MET A 685 -44.19 -17.54 26.89
CA MET A 685 -43.78 -17.54 28.30
C MET A 685 -43.37 -16.14 28.76
N THR A 686 -43.58 -15.82 30.03
CA THR A 686 -43.06 -14.59 30.65
C THR A 686 -41.55 -14.67 30.86
N LYS A 687 -40.89 -13.51 31.03
CA LYS A 687 -39.46 -13.46 31.37
C LYS A 687 -39.12 -14.32 32.60
N ASP A 688 -39.95 -14.28 33.64
CA ASP A 688 -39.71 -15.05 34.87
C ASP A 688 -39.83 -16.56 34.65
N GLU A 689 -40.82 -17.01 33.89
CA GLU A 689 -41.00 -18.42 33.52
C GLU A 689 -39.80 -18.93 32.68
N LEU A 690 -39.24 -18.08 31.82
CA LEU A 690 -38.04 -18.40 31.04
C LEU A 690 -36.78 -18.49 31.90
N LEU A 691 -36.64 -17.59 32.88
CA LEU A 691 -35.54 -17.63 33.84
C LEU A 691 -35.61 -18.87 34.73
N GLU A 692 -36.80 -19.33 35.10
CA GLU A 692 -37.01 -20.62 35.79
C GLU A 692 -36.59 -21.80 34.89
N MET A 693 -37.12 -21.84 33.66
CA MET A 693 -36.90 -22.94 32.70
C MET A 693 -35.43 -23.15 32.34
N PHE A 694 -34.68 -22.06 32.12
CA PHE A 694 -33.27 -22.12 31.71
C PHE A 694 -32.30 -21.87 32.86
N SER A 695 -32.70 -22.07 34.12
CA SER A 695 -31.88 -21.78 35.30
C SER A 695 -30.52 -22.50 35.32
N TYR A 696 -30.45 -23.69 34.72
CA TYR A 696 -29.22 -24.47 34.56
C TYR A 696 -28.26 -23.93 33.48
N ASN A 697 -28.72 -23.06 32.58
CA ASN A 697 -27.96 -22.60 31.42
C ASN A 697 -27.64 -21.10 31.50
N LYS A 698 -26.44 -20.77 31.97
CA LYS A 698 -25.98 -19.38 32.14
C LYS A 698 -26.03 -18.54 30.86
N TYR A 699 -25.85 -19.15 29.67
CA TYR A 699 -25.86 -18.43 28.40
C TYR A 699 -27.28 -18.00 28.02
N LYS A 700 -28.26 -18.92 28.13
CA LYS A 700 -29.67 -18.60 27.91
C LYS A 700 -30.18 -17.59 28.93
N GLN A 701 -29.78 -17.72 30.21
CA GLN A 701 -30.08 -16.72 31.26
C GLN A 701 -29.59 -15.33 30.87
N HIS A 702 -28.37 -15.21 30.36
CA HIS A 702 -27.82 -13.94 29.90
C HIS A 702 -28.63 -13.36 28.73
N ILE A 703 -28.91 -14.16 27.70
CA ILE A 703 -29.70 -13.75 26.54
C ILE A 703 -31.09 -13.28 26.96
N ILE A 704 -31.75 -13.98 27.90
CA ILE A 704 -33.06 -13.60 28.42
C ILE A 704 -33.00 -12.25 29.14
N LYS A 705 -31.98 -12.03 29.99
CA LYS A 705 -31.82 -10.79 30.74
C LYS A 705 -31.53 -9.59 29.83
N ASP A 706 -30.71 -9.78 28.79
CA ASP A 706 -30.29 -8.74 27.86
C ASP A 706 -31.37 -8.39 26.81
N LYS A 707 -32.03 -9.39 26.23
CA LYS A 707 -32.90 -9.20 25.05
C LYS A 707 -34.39 -9.11 25.35
N ILE A 708 -34.84 -9.49 26.55
CA ILE A 708 -36.26 -9.52 26.90
C ILE A 708 -36.52 -8.49 28.00
N ALA A 709 -37.39 -7.51 27.72
CA ALA A 709 -37.73 -6.47 28.68
C ALA A 709 -38.54 -7.03 29.87
N ASP A 710 -38.38 -6.44 31.04
CA ASP A 710 -39.10 -6.87 32.25
C ASP A 710 -40.62 -6.76 32.07
N GLY A 711 -41.36 -7.75 32.57
CA GLY A 711 -42.81 -7.83 32.43
C GLY A 711 -43.32 -8.24 31.03
N THR A 712 -42.44 -8.47 30.06
CA THR A 712 -42.84 -8.92 28.70
C THR A 712 -42.81 -10.44 28.54
N LYS A 713 -43.39 -10.93 27.44
CA LYS A 713 -43.42 -12.34 27.04
C LYS A 713 -42.62 -12.54 25.75
N THR A 714 -42.07 -13.74 25.57
CA THR A 714 -41.54 -14.22 24.28
C THR A 714 -41.85 -15.69 24.15
N THR A 715 -41.44 -16.31 23.05
CA THR A 715 -41.73 -17.71 22.74
C THR A 715 -40.58 -18.65 23.02
N VAL A 716 -40.95 -19.91 23.25
CA VAL A 716 -40.07 -21.09 23.17
C VAL A 716 -40.68 -22.08 22.19
N TYR A 717 -39.84 -22.95 21.64
CA TYR A 717 -40.27 -24.08 20.84
C TYR A 717 -39.77 -25.38 21.45
N ARG A 718 -40.65 -26.38 21.46
CA ARG A 718 -40.32 -27.75 21.83
C ARG A 718 -40.26 -28.64 20.59
N ASN A 719 -39.23 -29.46 20.48
CA ASN A 719 -39.18 -30.63 19.59
C ASN A 719 -38.70 -31.83 20.41
N GLY A 720 -39.64 -32.74 20.71
CA GLY A 720 -39.40 -33.87 21.60
C GLY A 720 -38.93 -33.41 22.99
N PRO A 721 -37.78 -33.87 23.49
CA PRO A 721 -37.23 -33.45 24.78
C PRO A 721 -36.52 -32.08 24.73
N LEU A 722 -36.18 -31.54 23.55
CA LEU A 722 -35.57 -30.22 23.46
C LEU A 722 -36.64 -29.14 23.63
N ILE A 723 -36.35 -28.17 24.50
CA ILE A 723 -37.08 -26.90 24.61
C ILE A 723 -36.07 -25.77 24.50
N ASP A 724 -36.26 -24.88 23.52
CA ASP A 724 -35.31 -23.82 23.20
C ASP A 724 -35.97 -22.44 23.09
N LEU A 725 -35.23 -21.41 23.51
CA LEU A 725 -35.63 -20.02 23.43
C LEU A 725 -35.54 -19.55 21.97
N CYS A 726 -36.70 -19.39 21.34
CA CYS A 726 -36.77 -19.15 19.91
C CYS A 726 -38.06 -18.41 19.53
N ARG A 727 -37.97 -17.46 18.61
CA ARG A 727 -39.13 -16.73 18.02
C ARG A 727 -39.87 -17.52 16.95
N GLY A 728 -39.19 -18.50 16.35
CA GLY A 728 -39.67 -19.27 15.21
C GLY A 728 -39.78 -18.40 13.94
N PRO A 729 -40.55 -18.85 12.95
CA PRO A 729 -41.32 -20.10 12.92
C PRO A 729 -40.45 -21.35 12.67
N HIS A 730 -41.06 -22.53 12.75
CA HIS A 730 -40.45 -23.82 12.46
C HIS A 730 -41.25 -24.66 11.46
N VAL A 731 -40.61 -25.70 10.91
CA VAL A 731 -41.31 -26.71 10.10
C VAL A 731 -42.30 -27.50 10.96
N PRO A 732 -43.36 -28.10 10.39
CA PRO A 732 -44.39 -28.82 11.18
C PRO A 732 -43.86 -30.01 12.01
N SER A 733 -42.85 -30.72 11.50
CA SER A 733 -42.32 -31.93 12.13
C SER A 733 -40.88 -32.20 11.69
N THR A 734 -40.11 -32.91 12.52
CA THR A 734 -38.74 -33.32 12.22
C THR A 734 -38.64 -34.21 10.97
N GLU A 735 -39.72 -34.90 10.59
CA GLU A 735 -39.75 -35.74 9.37
C GLU A 735 -39.55 -34.95 8.07
N ARG A 736 -39.74 -33.62 8.12
CA ARG A 736 -39.50 -32.71 6.98
C ARG A 736 -38.03 -32.63 6.58
N ILE A 737 -37.13 -32.98 7.49
CA ILE A 737 -35.68 -32.90 7.30
C ILE A 737 -35.18 -34.30 6.94
N GLU A 738 -35.35 -34.69 5.67
CA GLU A 738 -35.02 -36.04 5.20
C GLU A 738 -33.51 -36.28 5.02
N ALA A 739 -32.76 -35.22 4.73
CA ALA A 739 -31.33 -35.29 4.47
C ALA A 739 -30.58 -34.26 5.32
N PHE A 740 -29.56 -34.71 6.04
CA PHE A 740 -28.78 -33.91 6.99
C PHE A 740 -27.31 -34.34 6.91
N SER A 741 -26.39 -33.38 7.03
CA SER A 741 -24.96 -33.67 7.18
C SER A 741 -24.26 -32.62 8.03
N ILE A 742 -23.33 -33.05 8.89
CA ILE A 742 -22.39 -32.17 9.58
C ILE A 742 -21.25 -31.83 8.63
N MET A 743 -20.91 -30.53 8.55
CA MET A 743 -19.93 -30.01 7.60
C MET A 743 -18.58 -29.76 8.23
N LYS A 744 -18.57 -29.15 9.42
CA LYS A 744 -17.36 -28.83 10.20
C LYS A 744 -17.73 -28.48 11.65
N ASN A 745 -16.74 -28.43 12.53
CA ASN A 745 -16.85 -27.81 13.84
C ASN A 745 -15.71 -26.79 14.07
N SER A 746 -15.94 -25.80 14.94
CA SER A 746 -14.95 -24.79 15.32
C SER A 746 -15.13 -24.35 16.76
N ALA A 747 -14.13 -23.69 17.34
CA ALA A 747 -14.31 -22.93 18.58
C ALA A 747 -14.87 -21.53 18.29
N SER A 748 -15.58 -20.96 19.25
CA SER A 748 -16.02 -19.57 19.29
C SER A 748 -15.90 -19.06 20.72
N TYR A 749 -16.06 -17.75 20.92
CA TYR A 749 -16.09 -17.17 22.25
C TYR A 749 -17.45 -16.54 22.51
N PHE A 750 -17.97 -16.69 23.72
CA PHE A 750 -19.23 -16.07 24.10
C PHE A 750 -19.16 -14.54 23.93
N LEU A 751 -20.17 -13.95 23.27
CA LEU A 751 -20.20 -12.53 22.87
C LEU A 751 -19.02 -12.07 21.98
N GLY A 752 -18.24 -13.00 21.40
CA GLY A 752 -17.12 -12.68 20.53
C GLY A 752 -15.86 -12.16 21.22
N SER A 753 -15.79 -12.20 22.56
CA SER A 753 -14.62 -11.75 23.33
C SER A 753 -13.81 -12.93 23.87
N GLN A 754 -12.49 -12.92 23.66
CA GLN A 754 -11.56 -13.93 24.20
C GLN A 754 -11.50 -13.97 25.73
N GLU A 755 -12.01 -12.94 26.41
CA GLU A 755 -12.10 -12.88 27.87
C GLU A 755 -13.24 -13.74 28.43
N ASN A 756 -14.17 -14.18 27.57
CA ASN A 756 -15.32 -14.99 27.95
C ASN A 756 -15.12 -16.50 27.69
N ASP A 757 -16.11 -17.31 28.07
CA ASP A 757 -16.07 -18.76 27.87
C ASP A 757 -15.87 -19.14 26.39
N SER A 758 -15.01 -20.14 26.17
CA SER A 758 -14.86 -20.80 24.88
C SER A 758 -16.03 -21.76 24.64
N LEU A 759 -16.69 -21.59 23.50
CA LEU A 759 -17.83 -22.36 23.04
C LEU A 759 -17.46 -23.21 21.83
N GLN A 760 -18.19 -24.29 21.60
CA GLN A 760 -18.04 -25.16 20.45
C GLN A 760 -19.18 -24.91 19.47
N ARG A 761 -18.83 -24.71 18.20
CA ARG A 761 -19.77 -24.47 17.12
C ARG A 761 -19.76 -25.64 16.14
N VAL A 762 -20.91 -26.26 15.91
CA VAL A 762 -21.08 -27.35 14.95
C VAL A 762 -21.91 -26.84 13.77
N TYR A 763 -21.36 -26.92 12.56
CA TYR A 763 -22.02 -26.48 11.33
C TYR A 763 -22.67 -27.67 10.63
N GLY A 764 -23.91 -27.49 10.18
CA GLY A 764 -24.67 -28.49 9.45
C GLY A 764 -25.39 -27.91 8.24
N VAL A 765 -25.76 -28.81 7.32
CA VAL A 765 -26.65 -28.50 6.20
C VAL A 765 -27.71 -29.58 6.09
N SER A 766 -28.90 -29.19 5.66
CA SER A 766 -30.02 -30.11 5.47
C SER A 766 -30.87 -29.72 4.27
N PHE A 767 -31.58 -30.71 3.72
CA PHE A 767 -32.42 -30.56 2.54
C PHE A 767 -33.71 -31.40 2.65
N PRO A 768 -34.79 -31.01 1.94
CA PRO A 768 -36.01 -31.80 1.85
C PRO A 768 -35.82 -33.17 1.22
N SER A 769 -34.77 -33.38 0.41
CA SER A 769 -34.48 -34.68 -0.22
C SER A 769 -32.99 -35.04 -0.24
N LYS A 770 -32.70 -36.35 -0.27
CA LYS A 770 -31.32 -36.88 -0.41
C LYS A 770 -30.67 -36.51 -1.74
N LYS A 771 -31.47 -36.30 -2.79
CA LYS A 771 -30.98 -35.90 -4.12
C LYS A 771 -30.38 -34.50 -4.07
N GLU A 772 -31.02 -33.57 -3.38
CA GLU A 772 -30.52 -32.21 -3.20
C GLU A 772 -29.24 -32.19 -2.35
N LEU A 773 -29.18 -32.98 -1.27
CA LEU A 773 -27.95 -33.11 -0.49
C LEU A 773 -26.80 -33.69 -1.34
N ALA A 774 -27.05 -34.67 -2.19
CA ALA A 774 -26.04 -35.22 -3.10
C ALA A 774 -25.59 -34.18 -4.14
N ALA A 775 -26.52 -33.39 -4.69
CA ALA A 775 -26.20 -32.28 -5.59
C ALA A 775 -25.37 -31.19 -4.88
N HIS A 776 -25.71 -30.85 -3.64
CA HIS A 776 -24.96 -29.90 -2.83
C HIS A 776 -23.55 -30.41 -2.49
N LYS A 777 -23.40 -31.69 -2.12
CA LYS A 777 -22.08 -32.32 -1.90
C LYS A 777 -21.23 -32.29 -3.18
N LYS A 778 -21.81 -32.63 -4.33
CA LYS A 778 -21.14 -32.53 -5.62
C LYS A 778 -20.72 -31.09 -5.93
N TRP A 779 -21.59 -30.11 -5.67
CA TRP A 779 -21.27 -28.68 -5.83
C TRP A 779 -20.12 -28.24 -4.93
N LEU A 780 -20.06 -28.71 -3.66
CA LEU A 780 -18.95 -28.44 -2.75
C LEU A 780 -17.64 -29.09 -3.22
N GLU A 781 -17.68 -30.32 -3.75
CA GLU A 781 -16.51 -30.97 -4.35
C GLU A 781 -15.99 -30.20 -5.56
N GLU A 782 -16.88 -29.75 -6.45
CA GLU A 782 -16.54 -28.91 -7.60
C GLU A 782 -15.98 -27.54 -7.18
N ALA A 783 -16.57 -26.91 -6.16
CA ALA A 783 -16.08 -25.66 -5.59
C ALA A 783 -14.69 -25.82 -4.95
N ALA A 784 -14.48 -26.88 -4.17
CA ALA A 784 -13.18 -27.18 -3.55
C ALA A 784 -12.09 -27.52 -4.58
N ALA A 785 -12.46 -28.13 -5.72
CA ALA A 785 -11.54 -28.36 -6.83
C ALA A 785 -11.12 -27.06 -7.53
N ARG A 786 -11.95 -26.02 -7.46
CA ARG A 786 -11.74 -24.70 -8.06
C ARG A 786 -11.16 -23.65 -7.11
N ASP A 787 -10.86 -24.03 -5.87
CA ASP A 787 -10.31 -23.12 -4.86
C ASP A 787 -9.02 -22.45 -5.36
N HIS A 788 -9.02 -21.12 -5.41
CA HIS A 788 -7.91 -20.35 -5.96
C HIS A 788 -6.60 -20.54 -5.20
N ARG A 789 -6.63 -20.93 -3.92
CA ARG A 789 -5.42 -21.19 -3.13
C ARG A 789 -4.72 -22.45 -3.63
N LYS A 790 -5.49 -23.50 -3.87
CA LYS A 790 -5.00 -24.78 -4.40
C LYS A 790 -4.53 -24.62 -5.85
N LEU A 791 -5.35 -24.00 -6.70
CA LEU A 791 -5.00 -23.78 -8.11
C LEU A 791 -3.84 -22.79 -8.27
N GLY A 792 -3.80 -21.73 -7.44
CA GLY A 792 -2.73 -20.74 -7.41
C GLY A 792 -1.37 -21.36 -7.10
N GLU A 793 -1.31 -22.27 -6.12
CA GLU A 793 -0.10 -23.03 -5.82
C GLU A 793 0.28 -23.98 -6.96
N GLN A 794 -0.67 -24.78 -7.45
CA GLN A 794 -0.45 -25.75 -8.54
C GLN A 794 0.08 -25.09 -9.82
N GLN A 795 -0.37 -23.87 -10.12
CA GLN A 795 0.05 -23.11 -11.29
C GLN A 795 1.21 -22.15 -11.02
N GLN A 796 1.69 -22.08 -9.77
CA GLN A 796 2.76 -21.19 -9.34
C GLN A 796 2.43 -19.72 -9.62
N LEU A 797 1.24 -19.28 -9.23
CA LEU A 797 0.76 -17.91 -9.44
C LEU A 797 1.18 -16.99 -8.29
N PHE A 798 1.00 -17.44 -7.06
CA PHE A 798 1.35 -16.68 -5.86
C PHE A 798 1.58 -17.62 -4.68
N PHE A 799 2.17 -17.08 -3.62
CA PHE A 799 2.19 -17.72 -2.31
C PHE A 799 2.03 -16.65 -1.21
N PHE A 800 1.78 -17.09 0.02
CA PHE A 800 1.74 -16.24 1.21
C PHE A 800 2.84 -16.67 2.18
N HIS A 801 3.36 -15.73 2.97
CA HIS A 801 4.40 -15.97 3.95
C HIS A 801 4.03 -15.31 5.29
N GLU A 802 4.36 -15.97 6.40
CA GLU A 802 4.01 -15.50 7.76
C GLU A 802 4.63 -14.13 8.09
N LEU A 803 5.83 -13.84 7.56
CA LEU A 803 6.49 -12.53 7.68
C LEU A 803 5.79 -11.39 6.93
N SER A 804 4.72 -11.63 6.17
CA SER A 804 3.87 -10.60 5.58
C SER A 804 2.43 -11.13 5.44
N PRO A 805 1.74 -11.30 6.58
CA PRO A 805 0.44 -11.96 6.62
C PRO A 805 -0.58 -11.15 5.83
N GLY A 806 -1.41 -11.83 5.04
CA GLY A 806 -2.42 -11.19 4.20
C GLY A 806 -1.86 -10.40 3.02
N SER A 807 -0.59 -10.59 2.65
CA SER A 807 0.00 -9.96 1.46
C SER A 807 0.53 -11.03 0.50
N ALA A 808 -0.06 -11.11 -0.69
CA ALA A 808 0.34 -12.10 -1.70
C ALA A 808 1.70 -11.75 -2.30
N MET A 809 2.58 -12.76 -2.41
CA MET A 809 3.80 -12.70 -3.22
C MET A 809 3.50 -13.29 -4.59
N TRP A 810 3.40 -12.45 -5.61
CA TRP A 810 3.08 -12.87 -6.96
C TRP A 810 4.33 -13.39 -7.66
N LEU A 811 4.27 -14.66 -8.05
CA LEU A 811 5.29 -15.34 -8.85
C LEU A 811 5.16 -14.91 -10.33
N PRO A 812 6.13 -15.20 -11.21
CA PRO A 812 6.12 -14.74 -12.59
C PRO A 812 4.81 -15.01 -13.34
N HIS A 813 4.22 -16.20 -13.20
CA HIS A 813 2.94 -16.52 -13.85
C HIS A 813 1.78 -15.69 -13.30
N GLY A 814 1.72 -15.46 -11.98
CA GLY A 814 0.70 -14.60 -11.40
C GLY A 814 0.88 -13.14 -11.79
N ALA A 815 2.12 -12.65 -11.81
CA ALA A 815 2.44 -11.29 -12.25
C ALA A 815 2.06 -11.04 -13.72
N ARG A 816 2.21 -12.03 -14.61
CA ARG A 816 1.73 -11.96 -16.00
C ARG A 816 0.22 -11.71 -16.06
N ILE A 817 -0.57 -12.47 -15.30
CA ILE A 817 -2.04 -12.30 -15.22
C ILE A 817 -2.38 -10.92 -14.66
N TYR A 818 -1.78 -10.57 -13.52
CA TYR A 818 -2.01 -9.30 -12.83
C TYR A 818 -1.74 -8.10 -13.75
N ASN A 819 -0.58 -8.08 -14.41
CA ASN A 819 -0.19 -7.01 -15.31
C ASN A 819 -1.07 -6.93 -16.56
N THR A 820 -1.49 -8.08 -17.10
CA THR A 820 -2.36 -8.13 -18.27
C THR A 820 -3.75 -7.57 -17.96
N LEU A 821 -4.31 -7.94 -16.81
CA LEU A 821 -5.57 -7.38 -16.30
C LEU A 821 -5.46 -5.87 -16.06
N MET A 822 -4.37 -5.44 -15.40
CA MET A 822 -4.09 -4.02 -15.17
C MET A 822 -3.95 -3.23 -16.47
N ALA A 823 -3.25 -3.77 -17.47
CA ALA A 823 -3.11 -3.13 -18.78
C ALA A 823 -4.45 -3.00 -19.50
N TYR A 824 -5.30 -4.02 -19.45
CA TYR A 824 -6.66 -3.97 -19.98
C TYR A 824 -7.49 -2.88 -19.32
N ILE A 825 -7.49 -2.81 -17.99
CA ILE A 825 -8.25 -1.80 -17.23
C ILE A 825 -7.77 -0.39 -17.59
N LYS A 826 -6.45 -0.17 -17.64
CA LYS A 826 -5.86 1.11 -18.05
C LYS A 826 -6.25 1.50 -19.48
N GLU A 827 -6.31 0.55 -20.41
CA GLU A 827 -6.80 0.79 -21.77
C GLU A 827 -8.28 1.24 -21.78
N GLN A 828 -9.13 0.59 -20.98
CA GLN A 828 -10.54 0.98 -20.85
C GLN A 828 -10.70 2.38 -20.23
N TYR A 829 -9.80 2.75 -19.32
CA TYR A 829 -9.78 4.07 -18.68
C TYR A 829 -9.39 5.14 -19.68
N PHE A 830 -8.36 4.89 -20.49
CA PHE A 830 -7.94 5.79 -21.56
C PHE A 830 -9.07 6.02 -22.59
N LYS A 831 -9.77 4.95 -23.01
CA LYS A 831 -10.92 5.05 -23.93
C LYS A 831 -12.09 5.87 -23.38
N ARG A 832 -12.18 6.00 -22.06
CA ARG A 832 -13.28 6.67 -21.34
C ARG A 832 -12.84 7.98 -20.68
N ASP A 833 -11.73 8.55 -21.14
CA ASP A 833 -11.23 9.85 -20.70
C ASP A 833 -10.99 9.93 -19.18
N TYR A 834 -10.44 8.85 -18.61
CA TYR A 834 -9.87 8.86 -17.27
C TYR A 834 -8.38 9.22 -17.34
N HIS A 835 -7.95 10.04 -16.40
CA HIS A 835 -6.57 10.45 -16.27
C HIS A 835 -5.90 9.74 -15.10
N GLU A 836 -4.82 9.00 -15.37
CA GLU A 836 -4.04 8.35 -14.31
C GLU A 836 -3.28 9.39 -13.49
N VAL A 837 -3.31 9.24 -12.17
CA VAL A 837 -2.54 10.01 -11.18
C VAL A 837 -1.77 9.06 -10.28
N ILE A 838 -0.75 9.56 -9.57
CA ILE A 838 0.01 8.76 -8.59
C ILE A 838 0.07 9.54 -7.29
N THR A 839 -0.51 8.96 -6.23
CA THR A 839 -0.51 9.57 -4.90
C THR A 839 0.37 8.80 -3.90
N PRO A 840 0.93 9.49 -2.89
CA PRO A 840 1.70 8.86 -1.80
C PRO A 840 0.98 7.69 -1.12
N ASN A 841 1.74 6.74 -0.57
CA ASN A 841 1.20 5.62 0.21
C ASN A 841 0.98 5.94 1.69
N MET A 842 1.54 7.04 2.18
CA MET A 842 1.52 7.40 3.60
C MET A 842 1.21 8.89 3.76
N TYR A 843 0.35 9.21 4.73
CA TYR A 843 -0.06 10.57 5.03
C TYR A 843 -0.11 10.80 6.54
N ASN A 844 0.06 12.06 6.94
CA ASN A 844 -0.23 12.51 8.29
C ASN A 844 -1.70 12.22 8.65
N SER A 845 -1.93 11.82 9.90
CA SER A 845 -3.25 11.53 10.47
C SER A 845 -4.29 12.63 10.26
N ASP A 846 -3.86 13.88 10.13
CA ASP A 846 -4.73 15.03 9.91
C ASP A 846 -5.50 14.94 8.59
N LEU A 847 -4.95 14.32 7.54
CA LEU A 847 -5.69 14.06 6.29
C LEU A 847 -6.95 13.21 6.56
N TRP A 848 -6.77 12.14 7.34
CA TRP A 848 -7.82 11.19 7.65
C TRP A 848 -8.85 11.80 8.61
N LYS A 849 -8.42 12.67 9.53
CA LYS A 849 -9.33 13.43 10.41
C LYS A 849 -10.19 14.40 9.61
N VAL A 850 -9.60 15.16 8.68
CA VAL A 850 -10.34 16.07 7.79
C VAL A 850 -11.36 15.30 6.95
N SER A 851 -10.95 14.16 6.39
CA SER A 851 -11.86 13.33 5.58
C SER A 851 -12.97 12.64 6.38
N GLY A 852 -12.89 12.60 7.71
CA GLY A 852 -13.79 11.84 8.58
C GLY A 852 -13.40 10.37 8.78
N HIS A 853 -12.54 9.80 7.93
CA HIS A 853 -12.15 8.40 8.00
C HIS A 853 -11.44 8.03 9.30
N TRP A 854 -10.72 8.96 9.94
CA TRP A 854 -10.07 8.66 11.23
C TRP A 854 -11.06 8.24 12.33
N ALA A 855 -12.27 8.79 12.33
CA ALA A 855 -13.28 8.45 13.34
C ALA A 855 -13.93 7.08 13.10
N HIS A 856 -13.92 6.59 11.85
CA HIS A 856 -14.68 5.40 11.44
C HIS A 856 -13.81 4.22 11.00
N TYR A 857 -12.57 4.46 10.56
CA TYR A 857 -11.69 3.46 9.93
C TYR A 857 -10.34 3.30 10.61
N LYS A 858 -10.02 4.08 11.66
CA LYS A 858 -8.69 4.05 12.29
C LYS A 858 -8.25 2.65 12.73
N ASP A 859 -9.15 1.86 13.29
CA ASP A 859 -8.83 0.51 13.78
C ASP A 859 -8.47 -0.45 12.64
N ASP A 860 -8.92 -0.15 11.41
CA ASP A 860 -8.60 -0.87 10.17
C ASP A 860 -7.43 -0.22 9.40
N MET A 861 -6.69 0.72 9.99
CA MET A 861 -5.54 1.40 9.37
C MET A 861 -4.21 0.99 10.01
N PHE A 862 -3.15 0.96 9.20
CA PHE A 862 -1.78 0.85 9.71
C PHE A 862 -1.28 2.23 10.10
N VAL A 863 -1.12 2.46 11.39
CA VAL A 863 -0.68 3.73 11.99
C VAL A 863 0.77 3.61 12.45
N MET A 864 1.55 4.66 12.28
CA MET A 864 2.95 4.74 12.69
C MET A 864 3.28 6.13 13.22
N ASP A 865 4.27 6.20 14.10
CA ASP A 865 4.78 7.46 14.64
C ASP A 865 6.02 7.91 13.86
N VAL A 866 5.97 9.12 13.30
CA VAL A 866 7.07 9.76 12.54
C VAL A 866 7.25 11.17 13.08
N ASP A 867 8.44 11.51 13.56
CA ASP A 867 8.76 12.85 14.08
C ASP A 867 7.77 13.39 15.15
N LYS A 868 7.31 12.51 16.05
CA LYS A 868 6.30 12.78 17.10
C LYS A 868 4.89 13.08 16.55
N GLU A 869 4.63 12.78 15.29
CA GLU A 869 3.32 12.88 14.66
C GLU A 869 2.84 11.50 14.19
N GLN A 870 1.51 11.34 14.14
CA GLN A 870 0.91 10.11 13.65
C GLN A 870 0.74 10.17 12.14
N PHE A 871 1.25 9.15 11.47
CA PHE A 871 1.05 8.87 10.05
C PHE A 871 0.28 7.58 9.90
N ALA A 872 -0.36 7.41 8.75
CA ALA A 872 -0.99 6.14 8.40
C ALA A 872 -0.80 5.81 6.92
N LEU A 873 -0.69 4.51 6.64
CA LEU A 873 -0.78 4.01 5.27
C LEU A 873 -2.20 4.23 4.74
N LYS A 874 -2.33 4.59 3.47
CA LYS A 874 -3.63 4.87 2.87
C LYS A 874 -4.51 3.60 2.78
N PRO A 875 -5.71 3.58 3.37
CA PRO A 875 -6.68 2.50 3.17
C PRO A 875 -7.54 2.68 1.91
N MET A 876 -7.46 3.87 1.29
CA MET A 876 -8.20 4.30 0.10
C MET A 876 -7.55 5.55 -0.53
N ASN A 877 -7.84 5.83 -1.80
CA ASN A 877 -7.22 6.97 -2.52
C ASN A 877 -8.01 8.29 -2.43
N CYS A 878 -9.30 8.27 -2.03
CA CYS A 878 -10.17 9.43 -2.12
C CYS A 878 -9.63 10.73 -1.49
N PRO A 879 -9.01 10.74 -0.30
CA PRO A 879 -8.56 12.00 0.32
C PRO A 879 -7.35 12.58 -0.43
N GLY A 880 -6.49 11.73 -0.98
CA GLY A 880 -5.38 12.16 -1.83
C GLY A 880 -5.86 12.85 -3.10
N HIS A 881 -6.92 12.33 -3.73
CA HIS A 881 -7.54 12.97 -4.90
C HIS A 881 -8.21 14.31 -4.57
N CYS A 882 -8.75 14.47 -3.36
CA CYS A 882 -9.29 15.76 -2.90
C CYS A 882 -8.18 16.82 -2.80
N LEU A 883 -7.01 16.46 -2.28
CA LEU A 883 -5.84 17.36 -2.27
C LEU A 883 -5.43 17.76 -3.70
N MET A 884 -5.44 16.82 -4.64
CA MET A 884 -5.12 17.10 -6.05
C MET A 884 -6.16 17.98 -6.73
N PHE A 885 -7.46 17.81 -6.42
CA PHE A 885 -8.51 18.72 -6.90
C PHE A 885 -8.27 20.13 -6.38
N GLY A 886 -8.01 20.26 -5.07
CA GLY A 886 -7.82 21.54 -4.38
C GLY A 886 -6.51 22.26 -4.71
N HIS A 887 -5.52 21.58 -5.31
CA HIS A 887 -4.23 22.18 -5.67
C HIS A 887 -4.34 23.34 -6.68
N ALA A 888 -5.30 23.28 -7.60
CA ALA A 888 -5.47 24.31 -8.63
C ALA A 888 -6.95 24.60 -8.88
N PRO A 889 -7.36 25.89 -9.02
CA PRO A 889 -8.75 26.28 -9.30
C PRO A 889 -9.34 25.54 -10.50
N LYS A 890 -10.61 25.14 -10.38
CA LYS A 890 -11.36 24.45 -11.45
C LYS A 890 -12.50 25.32 -11.97
N ALA A 891 -12.69 25.33 -13.29
CA ALA A 891 -13.85 25.93 -13.94
C ALA A 891 -14.88 24.86 -14.33
N TYR A 892 -16.16 25.26 -14.46
CA TYR A 892 -17.27 24.35 -14.78
C TYR A 892 -17.04 23.49 -16.05
N HIS A 893 -16.35 24.02 -17.05
CA HIS A 893 -16.07 23.34 -18.33
C HIS A 893 -14.92 22.32 -18.25
N GLN A 894 -14.19 22.28 -17.14
CA GLN A 894 -13.18 21.25 -16.86
C GLN A 894 -13.80 20.04 -16.15
N LEU A 895 -15.10 20.08 -15.83
CA LEU A 895 -15.85 18.99 -15.25
C LEU A 895 -16.71 18.29 -16.32
N PRO A 896 -16.78 16.95 -16.33
CA PRO A 896 -16.29 16.04 -15.28
C PRO A 896 -14.78 15.81 -15.33
N TRP A 897 -14.12 15.89 -14.18
CA TRP A 897 -12.70 15.55 -14.04
C TRP A 897 -12.58 14.13 -13.49
N ARG A 898 -12.12 13.20 -14.33
CA ARG A 898 -12.05 11.77 -14.03
C ARG A 898 -10.61 11.37 -13.75
N VAL A 899 -10.29 10.99 -12.51
CA VAL A 899 -8.95 10.54 -12.13
C VAL A 899 -8.95 9.10 -11.66
N ALA A 900 -7.89 8.38 -11.99
CA ALA A 900 -7.67 6.99 -11.61
C ALA A 900 -6.32 6.83 -10.91
N ASP A 901 -6.30 6.09 -9.82
CA ASP A 901 -5.07 5.80 -9.07
C ASP A 901 -4.97 4.31 -8.81
N PHE A 902 -3.89 3.74 -9.32
CA PHE A 902 -3.55 2.33 -9.19
C PHE A 902 -2.50 2.13 -8.08
N GLY A 903 -2.41 3.05 -7.12
CA GLY A 903 -1.54 2.96 -5.96
C GLY A 903 -1.90 1.80 -5.04
N VAL A 904 -0.92 1.39 -4.23
CA VAL A 904 -1.10 0.30 -3.27
C VAL A 904 -1.88 0.82 -2.06
N LEU A 905 -2.86 0.03 -1.63
CA LEU A 905 -3.70 0.29 -0.46
C LEU A 905 -3.44 -0.74 0.63
N HIS A 906 -3.65 -0.32 1.89
CA HIS A 906 -3.46 -1.15 3.06
C HIS A 906 -4.63 -1.05 4.04
N ARG A 907 -5.18 -2.20 4.44
CA ARG A 907 -6.19 -2.31 5.50
C ARG A 907 -5.75 -3.31 6.54
N ASN A 908 -5.83 -2.95 7.81
CA ASN A 908 -5.45 -3.80 8.94
C ASN A 908 -6.56 -4.82 9.26
N GLU A 909 -6.86 -5.67 8.29
CA GLU A 909 -7.84 -6.75 8.47
C GLU A 909 -7.39 -7.70 9.60
N ALA A 910 -8.36 -8.12 10.42
CA ALA A 910 -8.14 -9.09 11.47
C ALA A 910 -7.51 -10.37 10.88
N SER A 911 -6.46 -10.88 11.52
CA SER A 911 -5.66 -12.01 11.02
C SER A 911 -6.51 -13.26 10.72
N GLY A 912 -7.52 -13.54 11.55
CA GLY A 912 -8.47 -14.64 11.35
C GLY A 912 -9.46 -14.46 10.19
N ALA A 913 -9.59 -13.26 9.63
CA ALA A 913 -10.45 -12.97 8.48
C ALA A 913 -9.73 -13.09 7.14
N LEU A 914 -8.39 -13.20 7.13
CA LEU A 914 -7.59 -13.31 5.91
C LEU A 914 -7.90 -14.63 5.18
N SER A 915 -8.13 -14.55 3.87
CA SER A 915 -8.51 -15.71 3.07
C SER A 915 -8.00 -15.60 1.64
N GLY A 916 -6.83 -16.21 1.39
CA GLY A 916 -6.18 -16.25 0.08
C GLY A 916 -6.11 -14.86 -0.56
N LEU A 917 -6.52 -14.74 -1.81
CA LEU A 917 -6.61 -13.47 -2.53
C LEU A 917 -7.92 -12.69 -2.30
N THR A 918 -8.93 -13.32 -1.69
CA THR A 918 -10.26 -12.72 -1.54
C THR A 918 -10.34 -11.69 -0.41
N ARG A 919 -9.50 -11.83 0.62
CA ARG A 919 -9.40 -10.89 1.75
C ARG A 919 -7.94 -10.78 2.21
N VAL A 920 -7.35 -9.61 1.98
CA VAL A 920 -5.91 -9.32 2.09
C VAL A 920 -5.68 -7.99 2.79
N ARG A 921 -4.51 -7.82 3.42
CA ARG A 921 -4.08 -6.56 4.06
C ARG A 921 -3.52 -5.57 3.04
N ARG A 922 -2.77 -6.06 2.04
CA ARG A 922 -2.23 -5.27 0.92
C ARG A 922 -3.03 -5.58 -0.33
N PHE A 923 -3.54 -4.55 -1.00
CA PHE A 923 -4.21 -4.71 -2.28
C PHE A 923 -3.99 -3.51 -3.20
N GLN A 924 -4.31 -3.69 -4.47
CA GLN A 924 -4.38 -2.61 -5.44
C GLN A 924 -5.76 -2.65 -6.07
N GLN A 925 -6.39 -1.49 -6.21
CA GLN A 925 -7.73 -1.38 -6.77
C GLN A 925 -7.66 -0.62 -8.09
N ASP A 926 -8.60 -0.89 -8.98
CA ASP A 926 -8.86 -0.04 -10.14
C ASP A 926 -9.60 1.23 -9.72
N ASP A 927 -9.08 1.93 -8.73
CA ASP A 927 -9.79 2.98 -8.03
C ASP A 927 -9.87 4.25 -8.88
N ALA A 928 -11.07 4.82 -9.00
CA ALA A 928 -11.28 6.03 -9.77
C ALA A 928 -12.32 6.93 -9.13
N HIS A 929 -12.12 8.24 -9.29
CA HIS A 929 -12.95 9.28 -8.70
C HIS A 929 -13.32 10.28 -9.79
N ILE A 930 -14.62 10.51 -9.96
CA ILE A 930 -15.16 11.47 -10.93
C ILE A 930 -15.65 12.68 -10.15
N PHE A 931 -14.99 13.82 -10.32
CA PHE A 931 -15.46 15.09 -9.82
C PHE A 931 -16.35 15.70 -10.90
N CYS A 932 -17.64 15.82 -10.64
CA CYS A 932 -18.61 16.29 -11.62
C CYS A 932 -19.55 17.33 -11.01
N ARG A 933 -20.28 18.03 -11.87
CA ARG A 933 -21.41 18.83 -11.43
C ARG A 933 -22.62 17.93 -11.17
N GLU A 934 -23.54 18.39 -10.34
CA GLU A 934 -24.74 17.63 -10.00
C GLU A 934 -25.60 17.28 -11.24
N ASP A 935 -25.66 18.18 -12.23
CA ASP A 935 -26.35 17.93 -13.51
C ASP A 935 -25.71 16.85 -14.39
N GLN A 936 -24.47 16.44 -14.10
CA GLN A 936 -23.73 15.45 -14.88
C GLN A 936 -23.83 14.02 -14.31
N ILE A 937 -24.39 13.84 -13.10
CA ILE A 937 -24.39 12.55 -12.39
C ILE A 937 -25.06 11.44 -13.21
N GLY A 938 -26.24 11.69 -13.78
CA GLY A 938 -26.97 10.66 -14.55
C GLY A 938 -26.21 10.15 -15.77
N GLN A 939 -25.56 11.07 -16.51
CA GLN A 939 -24.73 10.69 -17.66
C GLN A 939 -23.48 9.90 -17.23
N GLU A 940 -22.83 10.30 -16.13
CA GLU A 940 -21.66 9.58 -15.62
C GLU A 940 -22.02 8.17 -15.12
N ILE A 941 -23.15 7.99 -14.43
CA ILE A 941 -23.64 6.65 -14.04
C ILE A 941 -23.93 5.78 -15.27
N THR A 942 -24.56 6.35 -16.30
CA THR A 942 -24.81 5.64 -17.57
C THR A 942 -23.50 5.18 -18.22
N ASN A 943 -22.48 6.04 -18.27
CA ASN A 943 -21.16 5.70 -18.78
C ASN A 943 -20.49 4.58 -17.97
N LEU A 944 -20.72 4.55 -16.64
CA LEU A 944 -20.22 3.49 -15.77
C LEU A 944 -20.94 2.15 -16.02
N PHE A 945 -22.24 2.14 -16.30
CA PHE A 945 -22.96 0.92 -16.67
C PHE A 945 -22.51 0.35 -18.03
N ASP A 946 -22.23 1.21 -19.03
CA ASP A 946 -21.60 0.76 -20.28
C ASP A 946 -20.24 0.09 -20.01
N PHE A 947 -19.41 0.72 -19.17
CA PHE A 947 -18.12 0.17 -18.82
C PHE A 947 -18.26 -1.20 -18.15
N LEU A 948 -19.13 -1.29 -17.14
CA LEU A 948 -19.42 -2.53 -16.43
C LEU A 948 -19.86 -3.65 -17.40
N ARG A 949 -20.79 -3.36 -18.31
CA ARG A 949 -21.23 -4.31 -19.34
C ARG A 949 -20.07 -4.77 -20.23
N SER A 950 -19.23 -3.85 -20.71
CA SER A 950 -18.10 -4.18 -21.58
C SER A 950 -17.07 -5.09 -20.91
N MET A 951 -16.79 -4.87 -19.63
CA MET A 951 -15.80 -5.63 -18.89
C MET A 951 -16.34 -7.00 -18.48
N TYR A 952 -17.55 -7.07 -17.92
CA TYR A 952 -18.08 -8.32 -17.38
C TYR A 952 -18.53 -9.29 -18.47
N SER A 953 -19.11 -8.80 -19.56
CA SER A 953 -19.49 -9.63 -20.69
C SER A 953 -18.26 -10.26 -21.36
N LEU A 954 -17.14 -9.51 -21.45
CA LEU A 954 -15.88 -10.01 -21.99
C LEU A 954 -15.37 -11.24 -21.21
N LEU A 955 -15.58 -11.26 -19.91
CA LEU A 955 -15.10 -12.31 -19.01
C LEU A 955 -16.16 -13.39 -18.75
N GLY A 956 -17.36 -13.27 -19.32
CA GLY A 956 -18.46 -14.23 -19.14
C GLY A 956 -19.14 -14.16 -17.76
N PHE A 957 -19.04 -13.03 -17.06
CA PHE A 957 -19.74 -12.83 -15.78
C PHE A 957 -21.17 -12.33 -15.99
N THR A 958 -22.10 -12.88 -15.22
CA THR A 958 -23.40 -12.25 -14.96
C THR A 958 -23.35 -11.51 -13.62
N TYR A 959 -24.29 -10.61 -13.35
CA TYR A 959 -24.26 -9.80 -12.12
C TYR A 959 -25.66 -9.40 -11.65
N LYS A 960 -25.76 -9.04 -10.37
CA LYS A 960 -26.92 -8.42 -9.74
C LYS A 960 -26.58 -7.01 -9.27
N LEU A 961 -27.57 -6.12 -9.28
CA LEU A 961 -27.45 -4.74 -8.82
C LEU A 961 -28.24 -4.55 -7.53
N ARG A 962 -27.65 -3.84 -6.56
CA ARG A 962 -28.33 -3.48 -5.31
C ARG A 962 -28.17 -2.00 -5.00
N LEU A 963 -29.26 -1.34 -4.63
CA LEU A 963 -29.23 0.03 -4.10
C LEU A 963 -29.09 -0.02 -2.58
N SER A 964 -27.93 0.41 -2.08
CA SER A 964 -27.64 0.43 -0.65
C SER A 964 -27.86 1.85 -0.09
N THR A 965 -28.84 1.97 0.80
CA THR A 965 -29.34 3.26 1.34
C THR A 965 -28.70 3.63 2.68
N ARG A 966 -29.02 4.83 3.17
CA ARG A 966 -28.46 5.45 4.38
C ARG A 966 -28.41 4.50 5.60
N PRO A 967 -27.23 4.27 6.19
CA PRO A 967 -27.07 3.48 7.41
C PRO A 967 -27.50 4.27 8.67
N ASP A 968 -27.61 3.59 9.82
CA ASP A 968 -27.94 4.22 11.11
C ASP A 968 -26.93 5.31 11.53
N LYS A 969 -25.64 5.08 11.23
CA LYS A 969 -24.55 6.03 11.48
C LYS A 969 -24.08 6.62 10.15
N PHE A 970 -24.50 7.85 9.85
CA PHE A 970 -24.16 8.56 8.61
C PHE A 970 -23.67 9.99 8.87
N MET A 971 -22.98 10.56 7.89
CA MET A 971 -22.49 11.94 7.87
C MET A 971 -23.30 12.80 6.88
N GLY A 972 -23.53 14.07 7.22
CA GLY A 972 -24.21 15.03 6.36
C GLY A 972 -25.70 15.20 6.64
N GLU A 973 -26.34 16.07 5.86
CA GLU A 973 -27.76 16.38 6.01
C GLU A 973 -28.65 15.29 5.40
N ARG A 974 -29.75 14.95 6.11
CA ARG A 974 -30.73 13.95 5.66
C ARG A 974 -31.29 14.25 4.27
N ALA A 975 -31.58 15.52 3.98
CA ALA A 975 -32.11 15.95 2.70
C ALA A 975 -31.14 15.67 1.53
N THR A 976 -29.83 15.75 1.75
CA THR A 976 -28.82 15.44 0.73
C THR A 976 -28.78 13.94 0.45
N TRP A 977 -28.94 13.11 1.49
CA TRP A 977 -29.07 11.68 1.35
C TRP A 977 -30.31 11.28 0.56
N ASP A 978 -31.48 11.83 0.90
CA ASP A 978 -32.73 11.51 0.22
C ASP A 978 -32.61 11.83 -1.30
N ARG A 979 -32.02 12.99 -1.66
CA ARG A 979 -31.74 13.35 -3.06
C ARG A 979 -30.75 12.39 -3.74
N ALA A 980 -29.68 12.01 -3.06
CA ALA A 980 -28.67 11.11 -3.62
C ALA A 980 -29.22 9.69 -3.86
N GLU A 981 -30.05 9.19 -2.95
CA GLU A 981 -30.76 7.90 -3.10
C GLU A 981 -31.72 7.93 -4.28
N ASP A 982 -32.50 8.99 -4.43
CA ASP A 982 -33.41 9.18 -5.56
C ASP A 982 -32.65 9.24 -6.90
N MET A 983 -31.52 9.95 -6.96
CA MET A 983 -30.68 10.00 -8.18
C MET A 983 -30.17 8.62 -8.62
N LEU A 984 -29.67 7.82 -7.67
CA LEU A 984 -29.19 6.46 -7.97
C LEU A 984 -30.35 5.55 -8.37
N LYS A 985 -31.50 5.67 -7.72
CA LYS A 985 -32.71 4.92 -8.06
C LYS A 985 -33.17 5.21 -9.49
N VAL A 986 -33.25 6.48 -9.89
CA VAL A 986 -33.64 6.86 -11.26
C VAL A 986 -32.67 6.26 -12.28
N ALA A 987 -31.36 6.37 -12.05
CA ALA A 987 -30.36 5.81 -12.96
C ALA A 987 -30.45 4.27 -13.07
N LEU A 988 -30.77 3.58 -11.97
CA LEU A 988 -31.01 2.14 -11.94
C LEU A 988 -32.29 1.74 -12.70
N ASP A 989 -33.39 2.48 -12.50
CA ASP A 989 -34.65 2.26 -13.20
C ASP A 989 -34.50 2.46 -14.72
N GLU A 990 -33.79 3.52 -15.13
CA GLU A 990 -33.46 3.79 -16.53
C GLU A 990 -32.59 2.68 -17.13
N PHE A 991 -31.55 2.24 -16.42
CA PHE A 991 -30.69 1.15 -16.87
C PHE A 991 -31.46 -0.17 -17.01
N ALA A 992 -32.30 -0.51 -16.04
CA ALA A 992 -33.12 -1.72 -16.06
C ALA A 992 -34.10 -1.74 -17.24
N ALA A 993 -34.54 -0.57 -17.73
CA ALA A 993 -35.40 -0.44 -18.90
C ALA A 993 -34.66 -0.55 -20.25
N THR A 994 -33.32 -0.50 -20.27
CA THR A 994 -32.54 -0.62 -21.52
C THR A 994 -32.48 -2.07 -22.04
N GLU A 995 -32.18 -2.24 -23.33
CA GLU A 995 -31.91 -3.56 -23.91
C GLU A 995 -30.67 -4.19 -23.23
N GLY A 996 -30.86 -5.37 -22.62
CA GLY A 996 -29.85 -6.04 -21.79
C GLY A 996 -29.66 -5.43 -20.39
N GLY A 997 -30.57 -4.57 -19.94
CA GLY A 997 -30.61 -4.04 -18.58
C GLY A 997 -30.83 -5.15 -17.55
N VAL A 998 -30.35 -4.92 -16.32
CA VAL A 998 -30.47 -5.88 -15.21
C VAL A 998 -31.34 -5.26 -14.12
N ALA A 999 -32.31 -6.03 -13.61
CA ALA A 999 -33.13 -5.61 -12.48
C ALA A 999 -32.29 -5.41 -11.20
N TRP A 1000 -32.74 -4.51 -10.33
CA TRP A 1000 -32.04 -4.16 -9.09
C TRP A 1000 -32.89 -4.46 -7.86
N GLU A 1001 -32.22 -4.71 -6.72
CA GLU A 1001 -32.84 -4.97 -5.42
C GLU A 1001 -32.49 -3.86 -4.42
N LEU A 1002 -33.37 -3.56 -3.47
CA LEU A 1002 -33.07 -2.62 -2.38
C LEU A 1002 -32.31 -3.34 -1.26
N ASN A 1003 -31.25 -2.69 -0.74
CA ASN A 1003 -30.42 -3.17 0.36
C ASN A 1003 -30.39 -2.11 1.47
N GLU A 1004 -31.45 -2.07 2.29
CA GLU A 1004 -31.67 -1.00 3.25
C GLU A 1004 -30.55 -0.91 4.31
N GLY A 1005 -30.01 0.29 4.51
CA GLY A 1005 -29.06 0.57 5.59
C GLY A 1005 -27.61 0.13 5.35
N ASP A 1006 -27.25 -0.32 4.16
CA ASP A 1006 -25.89 -0.81 3.83
C ASP A 1006 -25.04 0.21 3.03
N GLY A 1007 -25.49 1.46 2.90
CA GLY A 1007 -24.71 2.54 2.30
C GLY A 1007 -23.46 2.87 3.12
N ALA A 1008 -22.41 3.45 2.52
CA ALA A 1008 -21.26 3.87 3.32
C ALA A 1008 -21.56 5.17 4.08
N PHE A 1009 -20.81 5.47 5.14
CA PHE A 1009 -21.13 6.56 6.06
C PHE A 1009 -21.24 7.97 5.40
N TYR A 1010 -20.69 8.17 4.19
CA TYR A 1010 -20.69 9.45 3.47
C TYR A 1010 -21.63 9.52 2.24
N GLY A 1011 -22.31 8.43 1.88
CA GLY A 1011 -23.31 8.46 0.80
C GLY A 1011 -23.79 7.10 0.30
N PRO A 1012 -24.90 7.06 -0.47
CA PRO A 1012 -25.50 5.84 -0.98
C PRO A 1012 -24.67 5.24 -2.12
N LYS A 1013 -24.83 3.94 -2.36
CA LYS A 1013 -24.05 3.21 -3.37
C LYS A 1013 -24.88 2.17 -4.13
N ILE A 1014 -24.46 1.92 -5.36
CA ILE A 1014 -24.88 0.78 -6.16
C ILE A 1014 -23.83 -0.31 -5.94
N ASP A 1015 -24.22 -1.39 -5.26
CA ASP A 1015 -23.40 -2.57 -5.08
C ASP A 1015 -23.63 -3.54 -6.23
N ILE A 1016 -22.54 -3.95 -6.88
CA ILE A 1016 -22.59 -4.89 -8.00
C ILE A 1016 -21.97 -6.21 -7.58
N LYS A 1017 -22.81 -7.24 -7.54
CA LYS A 1017 -22.41 -8.61 -7.22
C LYS A 1017 -22.28 -9.43 -8.49
N ILE A 1018 -21.07 -9.83 -8.86
CA ILE A 1018 -20.83 -10.75 -9.96
C ILE A 1018 -21.12 -12.19 -9.53
N LEU A 1019 -21.62 -12.99 -10.47
CA LEU A 1019 -21.89 -14.41 -10.31
C LEU A 1019 -20.82 -15.19 -11.08
N ASP A 1020 -20.10 -16.06 -10.38
CA ASP A 1020 -19.13 -16.94 -11.04
C ASP A 1020 -19.80 -18.13 -11.74
N CYS A 1021 -19.01 -19.02 -12.35
CA CYS A 1021 -19.52 -20.20 -13.07
C CYS A 1021 -20.26 -21.21 -12.20
N LEU A 1022 -20.18 -21.09 -10.87
CA LEU A 1022 -20.91 -21.89 -9.89
C LEU A 1022 -22.09 -21.12 -9.25
N ASN A 1023 -22.41 -19.94 -9.79
CA ASN A 1023 -23.42 -18.98 -9.30
C ASN A 1023 -23.15 -18.47 -7.88
N ARG A 1024 -21.88 -18.41 -7.44
CA ARG A 1024 -21.53 -17.74 -6.18
C ARG A 1024 -21.44 -16.24 -6.40
N GLU A 1025 -22.00 -15.49 -5.45
CA GLU A 1025 -22.03 -14.03 -5.49
C GLU A 1025 -20.74 -13.42 -4.92
N TRP A 1026 -20.16 -12.48 -5.66
CA TRP A 1026 -18.97 -11.73 -5.25
C TRP A 1026 -19.18 -10.24 -5.52
N GLN A 1027 -19.12 -9.40 -4.49
CA GLN A 1027 -19.18 -7.94 -4.67
C GLN A 1027 -17.83 -7.41 -5.18
N CYS A 1028 -17.73 -7.00 -6.44
CA CYS A 1028 -16.47 -6.51 -7.03
C CYS A 1028 -16.54 -5.02 -7.35
N ALA A 1029 -17.52 -4.62 -8.16
CA ALA A 1029 -17.73 -3.23 -8.49
C ALA A 1029 -18.64 -2.52 -7.49
N THR A 1030 -18.43 -1.21 -7.41
CA THR A 1030 -19.27 -0.30 -6.65
C THR A 1030 -19.31 1.05 -7.37
N ILE A 1031 -20.45 1.72 -7.31
CA ILE A 1031 -20.62 3.11 -7.76
C ILE A 1031 -21.25 3.85 -6.59
N GLN A 1032 -20.56 4.85 -6.06
CA GLN A 1032 -20.98 5.54 -4.84
C GLN A 1032 -20.93 7.05 -5.02
N LEU A 1033 -21.98 7.73 -4.57
CA LEU A 1033 -22.04 9.19 -4.55
C LEU A 1033 -21.53 9.73 -3.23
N ASP A 1034 -20.71 10.78 -3.28
CA ASP A 1034 -20.19 11.46 -2.10
C ASP A 1034 -20.31 12.99 -2.25
N PHE A 1035 -21.05 13.56 -1.32
CA PHE A 1035 -21.25 15.00 -1.16
C PHE A 1035 -20.50 15.56 0.06
N GLN A 1036 -19.98 14.70 0.95
CA GLN A 1036 -19.31 15.07 2.20
C GLN A 1036 -17.84 15.42 1.99
N LEU A 1037 -17.08 14.63 1.24
CA LEU A 1037 -15.67 14.94 1.01
C LEU A 1037 -15.45 16.32 0.35
N PRO A 1038 -16.24 16.74 -0.66
CA PRO A 1038 -16.18 18.11 -1.18
C PRO A 1038 -16.39 19.19 -0.12
N ILE A 1039 -17.27 18.95 0.86
CA ILE A 1039 -17.53 19.90 1.96
C ILE A 1039 -16.35 19.92 2.94
N ASN A 1040 -15.88 18.75 3.35
CA ASN A 1040 -14.82 18.58 4.35
C ASN A 1040 -13.48 19.19 3.87
N PHE A 1041 -13.17 19.05 2.59
CA PHE A 1041 -11.96 19.60 1.96
C PHE A 1041 -12.17 21.02 1.39
N GLY A 1042 -13.38 21.58 1.49
CA GLY A 1042 -13.68 22.92 0.96
C GLY A 1042 -13.50 23.02 -0.56
N LEU A 1043 -13.77 21.93 -1.29
CA LEU A 1043 -13.63 21.86 -2.74
C LEU A 1043 -14.71 22.68 -3.43
N GLU A 1044 -14.31 23.44 -4.45
CA GLU A 1044 -15.21 24.28 -5.22
C GLU A 1044 -14.73 24.43 -6.67
N TYR A 1045 -15.66 24.73 -7.57
CA TYR A 1045 -15.38 25.11 -8.96
C TYR A 1045 -16.11 26.40 -9.31
N VAL A 1046 -15.56 27.18 -10.25
CA VAL A 1046 -16.16 28.43 -10.73
C VAL A 1046 -17.31 28.13 -11.69
N THR A 1047 -18.49 28.68 -11.40
CA THR A 1047 -19.72 28.51 -12.21
C THR A 1047 -19.70 29.33 -13.50
N ALA A 1048 -20.53 28.94 -14.47
CA ALA A 1048 -20.65 29.66 -15.75
C ALA A 1048 -21.08 31.13 -15.56
N ASP A 1049 -22.02 31.39 -14.63
CA ASP A 1049 -22.57 32.72 -14.37
C ASP A 1049 -21.53 33.68 -13.78
N SER A 1050 -20.62 33.17 -12.95
CA SER A 1050 -19.50 33.94 -12.40
C SER A 1050 -18.44 34.24 -13.46
N ALA A 1051 -18.16 33.26 -14.33
CA ALA A 1051 -17.22 33.42 -15.44
C ALA A 1051 -17.72 34.39 -16.53
N ALA A 1052 -19.05 34.49 -16.71
CA ALA A 1052 -19.67 35.48 -17.60
C ALA A 1052 -19.57 36.91 -17.05
N LYS A 1053 -19.85 37.11 -15.76
CA LYS A 1053 -19.70 38.42 -15.09
C LYS A 1053 -18.27 38.94 -15.06
N THR A 1054 -17.28 38.06 -14.84
CA THR A 1054 -15.86 38.46 -14.90
C THR A 1054 -15.40 38.88 -16.29
N LYS A 1055 -15.99 38.32 -17.36
CA LYS A 1055 -15.74 38.76 -18.75
C LYS A 1055 -16.41 40.09 -19.07
N GLU A 1056 -17.61 40.35 -18.57
CA GLU A 1056 -18.28 41.66 -18.72
C GLU A 1056 -17.56 42.77 -17.93
N ASP A 1057 -17.12 42.50 -16.70
CA ASP A 1057 -16.36 43.45 -15.88
C ASP A 1057 -14.94 43.71 -16.45
N ALA A 1058 -14.31 42.71 -17.06
CA ALA A 1058 -13.03 42.85 -17.77
C ALA A 1058 -13.17 43.54 -19.15
N ALA A 1059 -14.35 43.49 -19.78
CA ALA A 1059 -14.66 44.27 -20.98
C ALA A 1059 -14.99 45.74 -20.64
N ALA A 1060 -15.51 46.01 -19.43
CA ALA A 1060 -15.82 47.35 -18.94
C ALA A 1060 -14.59 48.10 -18.38
N LYS A 1061 -13.51 47.39 -18.04
CA LYS A 1061 -12.22 47.99 -17.67
C LYS A 1061 -11.18 47.63 -18.74
N GLY A 1062 -10.89 48.59 -19.62
CA GLY A 1062 -9.83 48.46 -20.64
C GLY A 1062 -8.49 48.01 -20.05
N PRO A 1063 -7.53 47.57 -20.88
CA PRO A 1063 -6.39 46.76 -20.44
C PRO A 1063 -5.40 47.56 -19.58
N GLU A 1064 -5.66 47.67 -18.28
CA GLU A 1064 -4.64 47.96 -17.29
C GLU A 1064 -3.91 46.66 -16.97
N VAL A 1065 -2.70 46.53 -17.52
CA VAL A 1065 -1.72 45.53 -17.10
C VAL A 1065 -1.29 45.88 -15.68
N LYS A 1066 -2.01 45.34 -14.68
CA LYS A 1066 -1.43 45.13 -13.35
C LYS A 1066 -0.77 43.76 -13.35
N THR A 1067 0.53 43.75 -13.61
CA THR A 1067 1.43 42.69 -13.14
C THR A 1067 1.32 42.63 -11.63
N LYS A 1068 0.42 41.79 -11.10
CA LYS A 1068 0.62 41.23 -9.76
C LYS A 1068 1.73 40.20 -9.91
N GLU A 1069 2.91 40.56 -9.44
CA GLU A 1069 3.96 39.60 -9.14
C GLU A 1069 3.35 38.44 -8.31
N PRO A 1070 3.69 37.18 -8.60
CA PRO A 1070 3.39 36.12 -7.67
C PRO A 1070 4.19 36.42 -6.41
N GLU A 1071 3.50 36.70 -5.30
CA GLU A 1071 4.15 36.76 -4.00
C GLU A 1071 4.86 35.43 -3.79
N ALA A 1072 6.19 35.48 -3.88
CA ALA A 1072 7.06 34.40 -3.53
C ALA A 1072 6.89 34.14 -2.04
N VAL A 1073 6.30 33.00 -1.69
CA VAL A 1073 6.40 32.47 -0.33
C VAL A 1073 7.85 32.01 -0.13
N VAL A 1074 8.69 32.93 0.32
CA VAL A 1074 10.02 32.64 0.86
C VAL A 1074 9.86 32.51 2.37
N GLU A 1075 10.20 31.33 2.89
CA GLU A 1075 10.21 30.96 4.29
C GLU A 1075 10.99 31.96 5.17
N SER A 1076 10.46 32.26 6.36
CA SER A 1076 11.28 32.42 7.57
C SER A 1076 10.41 32.24 8.81
N ALA A 1077 10.61 31.16 9.56
CA ALA A 1077 10.16 31.06 10.95
C ALA A 1077 11.36 30.65 11.81
N ALA A 1078 12.11 31.65 12.28
CA ALA A 1078 12.94 31.53 13.47
C ALA A 1078 12.07 31.84 14.68
N ALA A 1079 11.92 30.86 15.57
CA ALA A 1079 11.19 31.01 16.82
C ALA A 1079 12.00 31.82 17.84
N ALA A 1080 11.36 32.82 18.44
CA ALA A 1080 11.75 33.38 19.72
C ALA A 1080 10.46 33.73 20.48
N ASP A 1081 9.90 32.74 21.15
CA ASP A 1081 9.31 32.87 22.49
C ASP A 1081 8.82 31.49 22.95
N GLY A 1082 9.07 31.18 24.22
CA GLY A 1082 8.77 29.90 24.86
C GLY A 1082 7.27 29.62 25.05
N LYS A 1083 6.53 29.48 23.94
CA LYS A 1083 5.25 28.81 23.85
C LYS A 1083 5.29 27.88 22.64
N GLU A 1084 4.87 26.63 22.83
CA GLU A 1084 4.72 25.66 21.74
C GLU A 1084 4.04 26.31 20.53
N PRO A 1085 4.54 26.10 19.30
CA PRO A 1085 3.88 26.62 18.12
C PRO A 1085 2.51 25.97 18.03
N ALA A 1086 1.46 26.77 18.16
CA ALA A 1086 0.09 26.30 17.99
C ALA A 1086 -0.04 25.76 16.57
N LYS A 1087 -0.19 24.42 16.45
CA LYS A 1087 -0.51 23.74 15.19
C LYS A 1087 -1.71 24.44 14.56
N LYS A 1088 -1.53 24.95 13.34
CA LYS A 1088 -2.59 25.55 12.53
C LYS A 1088 -3.66 24.47 12.34
N GLN A 1089 -4.77 24.59 13.06
CA GLN A 1089 -5.82 23.57 13.05
C GLN A 1089 -6.40 23.48 11.63
N LEU A 1090 -6.12 22.38 10.93
CA LEU A 1090 -6.56 22.13 9.55
C LEU A 1090 -8.07 21.89 9.53
N ARG A 1091 -8.89 22.95 9.65
CA ARG A 1091 -10.32 22.92 9.34
C ARG A 1091 -10.51 23.50 7.94
N MET A 1092 -10.55 22.62 6.93
CA MET A 1092 -10.75 22.99 5.52
C MET A 1092 -12.23 23.18 5.13
N SER A 1093 -13.18 23.19 6.08
CA SER A 1093 -14.55 23.58 5.76
C SER A 1093 -14.66 25.11 5.65
N LYS A 1094 -14.48 25.62 4.43
CA LYS A 1094 -14.71 27.04 4.13
C LYS A 1094 -16.13 27.28 3.59
N PRO A 1095 -16.72 28.46 3.88
CA PRO A 1095 -17.91 28.93 3.17
C PRO A 1095 -17.65 28.95 1.65
N LEU A 1096 -18.70 28.71 0.86
CA LEU A 1096 -18.59 28.71 -0.60
C LEU A 1096 -18.21 30.10 -1.11
N THR A 1097 -17.21 30.19 -1.98
CA THR A 1097 -16.86 31.48 -2.60
C THR A 1097 -18.00 31.98 -3.49
N PRO A 1098 -18.35 33.28 -3.48
CA PRO A 1098 -19.38 33.82 -4.38
C PRO A 1098 -19.09 33.49 -5.84
N GLY A 1099 -20.08 32.93 -6.54
CA GLY A 1099 -19.94 32.49 -7.93
C GLY A 1099 -19.25 31.12 -8.12
N SER A 1100 -18.96 30.41 -7.04
CA SER A 1100 -18.50 29.02 -7.06
C SER A 1100 -19.60 28.05 -6.63
N ALA A 1101 -19.44 26.77 -6.97
CA ALA A 1101 -20.30 25.66 -6.55
C ALA A 1101 -19.43 24.47 -6.10
N ARG A 1102 -20.01 23.55 -5.33
CA ARG A 1102 -19.30 22.33 -4.90
C ARG A 1102 -19.43 21.23 -5.96
N PRO A 1103 -18.35 20.51 -6.30
CA PRO A 1103 -18.48 19.31 -7.11
C PRO A 1103 -19.11 18.18 -6.29
N VAL A 1104 -19.63 17.16 -6.98
CA VAL A 1104 -20.00 15.86 -6.44
C VAL A 1104 -18.93 14.85 -6.84
N ILE A 1105 -18.58 13.93 -5.95
CA ILE A 1105 -17.62 12.86 -6.24
C ILE A 1105 -18.38 11.56 -6.49
N ILE A 1106 -18.09 10.89 -7.60
CA ILE A 1106 -18.48 9.50 -7.83
C ILE A 1106 -17.26 8.62 -7.59
N HIS A 1107 -17.30 7.84 -6.51
CA HIS A 1107 -16.31 6.80 -6.21
C HIS A 1107 -16.68 5.56 -6.97
N ARG A 1108 -15.72 4.97 -7.69
CA ARG A 1108 -16.01 3.77 -8.46
C ARG A 1108 -14.82 2.84 -8.61
N ALA A 1109 -15.13 1.56 -8.72
CA ALA A 1109 -14.23 0.47 -9.11
C ALA A 1109 -15.02 -0.52 -9.96
N MET A 1110 -14.42 -1.11 -11.00
CA MET A 1110 -15.05 -2.10 -11.88
C MET A 1110 -14.56 -3.52 -11.58
N ALA A 1111 -13.26 -3.70 -11.37
CA ALA A 1111 -12.69 -4.96 -10.91
C ALA A 1111 -12.81 -5.12 -9.39
N GLY A 1112 -12.77 -4.00 -8.65
CA GLY A 1112 -12.47 -4.00 -7.23
C GLY A 1112 -10.96 -4.19 -7.03
N SER A 1113 -10.56 -4.89 -5.96
CA SER A 1113 -9.14 -5.23 -5.81
C SER A 1113 -8.71 -6.26 -6.87
N ILE A 1114 -7.55 -6.02 -7.47
CA ILE A 1114 -6.96 -6.90 -8.48
C ILE A 1114 -6.67 -8.28 -7.89
N GLU A 1115 -6.25 -8.34 -6.63
CA GLU A 1115 -6.12 -9.59 -5.87
C GLU A 1115 -7.43 -10.37 -5.87
N ARG A 1116 -8.51 -9.77 -5.36
CA ARG A 1116 -9.81 -10.45 -5.22
C ARG A 1116 -10.36 -10.85 -6.58
N PHE A 1117 -10.30 -9.95 -7.56
CA PHE A 1117 -10.77 -10.23 -8.90
C PHE A 1117 -9.98 -11.37 -9.55
N THR A 1118 -8.66 -11.41 -9.39
CA THR A 1118 -7.82 -12.53 -9.85
C THR A 1118 -8.18 -13.84 -9.14
N GLY A 1119 -8.41 -13.80 -7.83
CA GLY A 1119 -8.91 -14.93 -7.06
C GLY A 1119 -10.19 -15.50 -7.68
N ILE A 1120 -11.18 -14.65 -7.94
CA ILE A 1120 -12.45 -15.04 -8.56
C ILE A 1120 -12.25 -15.59 -9.97
N LEU A 1121 -11.38 -14.97 -10.78
CA LEU A 1121 -11.07 -15.45 -12.13
C LEU A 1121 -10.43 -16.85 -12.13
N ILE A 1122 -9.55 -17.15 -11.16
CA ILE A 1122 -8.97 -18.48 -11.00
C ILE A 1122 -10.10 -19.51 -10.82
N GLU A 1123 -11.07 -19.22 -9.94
CA GLU A 1123 -12.15 -20.17 -9.63
C GLU A 1123 -13.17 -20.25 -10.78
N HIS A 1124 -13.50 -19.11 -11.39
CA HIS A 1124 -14.40 -19.00 -12.53
C HIS A 1124 -13.91 -19.83 -13.73
N PHE A 1125 -12.63 -19.68 -14.11
CA PHE A 1125 -12.04 -20.48 -15.17
C PHE A 1125 -11.55 -21.86 -14.72
N GLY A 1126 -11.56 -22.16 -13.41
CA GLY A 1126 -11.01 -23.41 -12.87
C GLY A 1126 -9.53 -23.58 -13.23
N GLY A 1127 -8.78 -22.48 -13.28
CA GLY A 1127 -7.38 -22.44 -13.71
C GLY A 1127 -7.15 -22.59 -15.22
N LYS A 1128 -8.20 -22.62 -16.05
CA LYS A 1128 -8.11 -22.73 -17.50
C LYS A 1128 -8.22 -21.37 -18.19
N TRP A 1129 -7.17 -20.58 -18.08
CA TRP A 1129 -7.14 -19.19 -18.56
C TRP A 1129 -7.45 -19.04 -20.07
N PRO A 1130 -8.14 -17.97 -20.47
CA PRO A 1130 -8.21 -17.56 -21.87
C PRO A 1130 -6.84 -17.06 -22.35
N MET A 1131 -6.56 -17.21 -23.64
CA MET A 1131 -5.24 -17.05 -24.24
C MET A 1131 -4.63 -15.67 -23.96
N TRP A 1132 -5.44 -14.61 -24.06
CA TRP A 1132 -4.97 -13.25 -23.86
C TRP A 1132 -4.55 -12.97 -22.41
N LEU A 1133 -5.10 -13.68 -21.43
CA LEU A 1133 -4.81 -13.53 -20.00
C LEU A 1133 -3.85 -14.61 -19.46
N SER A 1134 -3.70 -15.71 -20.19
CA SER A 1134 -2.97 -16.89 -19.73
C SER A 1134 -1.48 -16.61 -19.52
N PRO A 1135 -0.91 -17.06 -18.39
CA PRO A 1135 0.53 -16.96 -18.17
C PRO A 1135 1.33 -18.02 -18.95
N ARG A 1136 0.66 -19.04 -19.50
CA ARG A 1136 1.23 -20.20 -20.19
C ARG A 1136 0.59 -20.32 -21.57
N GLN A 1137 0.97 -19.44 -22.49
CA GLN A 1137 0.35 -19.37 -23.80
C GLN A 1137 0.83 -20.50 -24.71
N ILE A 1138 2.15 -20.66 -24.87
CA ILE A 1138 2.74 -21.60 -25.83
C ILE A 1138 3.84 -22.43 -25.17
N GLN A 1139 3.79 -23.76 -25.35
CA GLN A 1139 4.87 -24.67 -25.01
C GLN A 1139 5.41 -25.32 -26.29
N ILE A 1140 6.69 -25.10 -26.60
CA ILE A 1140 7.38 -25.76 -27.72
C ILE A 1140 8.04 -27.04 -27.21
N ILE A 1141 7.87 -28.13 -27.95
CA ILE A 1141 8.41 -29.46 -27.63
C ILE A 1141 9.10 -30.05 -28.88
N PRO A 1142 10.44 -30.15 -28.89
CA PRO A 1142 11.14 -30.86 -29.96
C PRO A 1142 10.98 -32.38 -29.84
N VAL A 1143 10.83 -33.08 -30.97
CA VAL A 1143 10.74 -34.57 -31.01
C VAL A 1143 12.06 -35.25 -30.64
N GLY A 1144 13.18 -34.54 -30.71
CA GLY A 1144 14.51 -35.07 -30.41
C GLY A 1144 15.56 -33.97 -30.31
N ARG A 1145 16.77 -34.35 -29.86
CA ARG A 1145 17.89 -33.42 -29.62
C ARG A 1145 18.33 -32.65 -30.87
N GLY A 1146 18.18 -33.25 -32.06
CA GLY A 1146 18.53 -32.61 -33.33
C GLY A 1146 17.70 -31.38 -33.69
N PHE A 1147 16.61 -31.10 -32.97
CA PHE A 1147 15.70 -29.99 -33.24
C PHE A 1147 15.70 -28.92 -32.14
N PHE A 1148 16.67 -28.96 -31.22
CA PHE A 1148 16.75 -28.02 -30.10
C PHE A 1148 16.98 -26.58 -30.59
N GLU A 1149 17.91 -26.38 -31.52
CA GLU A 1149 18.20 -25.07 -32.10
C GLU A 1149 16.97 -24.48 -32.81
N TYR A 1150 16.23 -25.30 -33.56
CA TYR A 1150 15.00 -24.86 -34.21
C TYR A 1150 13.90 -24.53 -33.18
N ALA A 1151 13.77 -25.31 -32.10
CA ALA A 1151 12.82 -25.01 -31.03
C ALA A 1151 13.12 -23.66 -30.34
N GLU A 1152 14.40 -23.36 -30.11
CA GLU A 1152 14.85 -22.08 -29.55
C GLU A 1152 14.68 -20.92 -30.55
N GLU A 1153 14.91 -21.16 -31.85
CA GLU A 1153 14.61 -20.20 -32.91
C GLU A 1153 13.12 -19.83 -32.92
N VAL A 1154 12.24 -20.85 -32.94
CA VAL A 1154 10.79 -20.64 -32.89
C VAL A 1154 10.39 -19.92 -31.60
N GLN A 1155 10.97 -20.26 -30.45
CA GLN A 1155 10.73 -19.54 -29.20
C GLN A 1155 11.03 -18.06 -29.35
N LYS A 1156 12.21 -17.72 -29.88
CA LYS A 1156 12.62 -16.33 -30.09
C LYS A 1156 11.67 -15.59 -31.01
N ILE A 1157 11.26 -16.21 -32.13
CA ILE A 1157 10.33 -15.63 -33.09
C ILE A 1157 8.98 -15.29 -32.42
N PHE A 1158 8.39 -16.21 -31.66
CA PHE A 1158 7.12 -15.95 -30.98
C PHE A 1158 7.26 -14.99 -29.79
N LYS A 1159 8.41 -14.99 -29.09
CA LYS A 1159 8.71 -14.03 -28.02
C LYS A 1159 8.85 -12.61 -28.56
N ASP A 1160 9.54 -12.43 -29.68
CA ASP A 1160 9.67 -11.15 -30.40
C ASP A 1160 8.31 -10.67 -30.93
N ALA A 1161 7.39 -11.59 -31.22
CA ALA A 1161 5.99 -11.29 -31.55
C ALA A 1161 5.09 -10.94 -30.34
N GLY A 1162 5.63 -11.00 -29.11
CA GLY A 1162 4.95 -10.62 -27.87
C GLY A 1162 4.16 -11.74 -27.17
N PHE A 1163 4.52 -13.00 -27.38
CA PHE A 1163 3.90 -14.15 -26.72
C PHE A 1163 4.77 -14.72 -25.58
N TRP A 1164 4.12 -15.31 -24.58
CA TRP A 1164 4.78 -16.09 -23.53
C TRP A 1164 5.01 -17.52 -24.03
N VAL A 1165 6.29 -17.87 -24.24
CA VAL A 1165 6.69 -19.12 -24.87
C VAL A 1165 7.77 -19.82 -24.05
N ASP A 1166 7.48 -21.06 -23.66
CA ASP A 1166 8.43 -21.94 -22.99
C ASP A 1166 8.89 -23.06 -23.94
N VAL A 1167 10.09 -23.60 -23.71
CA VAL A 1167 10.64 -24.73 -24.48
C VAL A 1167 11.00 -25.88 -23.55
N ASP A 1168 10.58 -27.10 -23.90
CA ASP A 1168 10.85 -28.30 -23.10
C ASP A 1168 12.00 -29.13 -23.71
N LEU A 1169 13.23 -28.78 -23.35
CA LEU A 1169 14.45 -29.48 -23.77
C LEU A 1169 14.81 -30.68 -22.88
N SER A 1170 13.92 -31.12 -21.97
CA SER A 1170 14.20 -32.22 -21.06
C SER A 1170 14.44 -33.55 -21.79
N GLY A 1171 15.11 -34.50 -21.13
CA GLY A 1171 15.35 -35.85 -21.68
C GLY A 1171 14.12 -36.79 -21.65
N GLU A 1172 12.95 -36.28 -21.29
CA GLU A 1172 11.70 -37.05 -21.15
C GLU A 1172 11.10 -37.45 -22.51
N THR A 1173 10.25 -38.48 -22.52
CA THR A 1173 9.56 -38.89 -23.75
C THR A 1173 8.59 -37.82 -24.25
N LEU A 1174 8.39 -37.72 -25.58
CA LEU A 1174 7.48 -36.74 -26.19
C LEU A 1174 6.09 -36.75 -25.53
N GLN A 1175 5.52 -37.95 -25.32
CA GLN A 1175 4.21 -38.11 -24.70
C GLN A 1175 4.17 -37.55 -23.27
N LYS A 1176 5.23 -37.74 -22.48
CA LYS A 1176 5.32 -37.22 -21.12
C LYS A 1176 5.47 -35.70 -21.11
N LYS A 1177 6.24 -35.13 -22.04
CA LYS A 1177 6.34 -33.67 -22.23
C LYS A 1177 4.99 -33.05 -22.60
N VAL A 1178 4.28 -33.63 -23.58
CA VAL A 1178 2.94 -33.19 -23.99
C VAL A 1178 1.95 -33.29 -22.83
N ARG A 1179 1.92 -34.41 -22.10
CA ARG A 1179 1.04 -34.58 -20.93
C ARG A 1179 1.35 -33.56 -19.84
N ARG A 1180 2.62 -33.26 -19.58
CA ARG A 1180 3.02 -32.23 -18.61
C ARG A 1180 2.51 -30.85 -19.03
N ALA A 1181 2.65 -30.49 -20.31
CA ALA A 1181 2.13 -29.23 -20.84
C ALA A 1181 0.61 -29.14 -20.72
N GLN A 1182 -0.12 -30.23 -21.01
CA GLN A 1182 -1.57 -30.32 -20.84
C GLN A 1182 -2.00 -30.16 -19.38
N LEU A 1183 -1.31 -30.83 -18.44
CA LEU A 1183 -1.60 -30.71 -17.01
C LEU A 1183 -1.31 -29.29 -16.48
N ALA A 1184 -0.24 -28.67 -16.97
CA ALA A 1184 0.09 -27.27 -16.70
C ALA A 1184 -0.85 -26.26 -17.39
N GLN A 1185 -1.84 -26.73 -18.17
CA GLN A 1185 -2.87 -25.93 -18.83
C GLN A 1185 -2.34 -24.92 -19.87
N TYR A 1186 -1.26 -25.24 -20.59
CA TYR A 1186 -0.85 -24.40 -21.73
C TYR A 1186 -1.97 -24.29 -22.76
N ASN A 1187 -2.20 -23.09 -23.31
CA ASN A 1187 -3.22 -22.92 -24.35
C ASN A 1187 -2.84 -23.67 -25.63
N PHE A 1188 -1.59 -23.56 -26.05
CA PHE A 1188 -1.04 -24.21 -27.24
C PHE A 1188 0.23 -24.99 -26.93
N VAL A 1189 0.35 -26.16 -27.55
CA VAL A 1189 1.55 -26.99 -27.53
C VAL A 1189 2.02 -27.17 -28.97
N PHE A 1190 3.23 -26.70 -29.26
CA PHE A 1190 3.85 -26.80 -30.58
C PHE A 1190 4.85 -27.94 -30.60
N ILE A 1191 4.68 -28.87 -31.53
CA ILE A 1191 5.62 -29.97 -31.76
C ILE A 1191 6.49 -29.61 -32.97
N VAL A 1192 7.81 -29.74 -32.82
CA VAL A 1192 8.77 -29.45 -33.89
C VAL A 1192 9.71 -30.63 -34.13
N GLY A 1193 9.78 -31.08 -35.38
CA GLY A 1193 10.65 -32.16 -35.85
C GLY A 1193 11.28 -31.87 -37.21
N ASP A 1194 11.66 -32.93 -37.92
CA ASP A 1194 12.39 -32.82 -39.19
C ASP A 1194 11.54 -32.14 -40.29
N GLU A 1195 10.27 -32.53 -40.40
CA GLU A 1195 9.33 -31.94 -41.37
C GLU A 1195 9.07 -30.47 -41.05
N GLU A 1196 8.80 -30.17 -39.77
CA GLU A 1196 8.53 -28.81 -39.30
C GLU A 1196 9.76 -27.90 -39.46
N MET A 1197 10.97 -28.40 -39.18
CA MET A 1197 12.21 -27.64 -39.36
C MET A 1197 12.49 -27.35 -40.84
N LYS A 1198 12.34 -28.34 -41.73
CA LYS A 1198 12.56 -28.17 -43.18
C LYS A 1198 11.55 -27.20 -43.80
N GLY A 1199 10.31 -27.21 -43.32
CA GLY A 1199 9.23 -26.35 -43.80
C GLY A 1199 9.15 -24.98 -43.13
N ARG A 1200 9.97 -24.69 -42.10
CA ARG A 1200 9.78 -23.54 -41.19
C ARG A 1200 8.35 -23.46 -40.62
N GLN A 1201 7.85 -24.60 -40.16
CA GLN A 1201 6.50 -24.83 -39.68
C GLN A 1201 6.48 -25.27 -38.21
N VAL A 1202 5.27 -25.35 -37.64
CA VAL A 1202 4.97 -25.94 -36.33
C VAL A 1202 3.75 -26.84 -36.42
N ASN A 1203 3.74 -27.96 -35.69
CA ASN A 1203 2.54 -28.76 -35.49
C ASN A 1203 1.81 -28.27 -34.24
N VAL A 1204 0.60 -27.75 -34.41
CA VAL A 1204 -0.13 -27.09 -33.33
C VAL A 1204 -1.17 -28.02 -32.70
N ARG A 1205 -1.13 -28.10 -31.37
CA ARG A 1205 -2.16 -28.72 -30.54
C ARG A 1205 -2.70 -27.66 -29.59
N TYR A 1206 -4.02 -27.58 -29.43
CA TYR A 1206 -4.63 -26.63 -28.50
C TYR A 1206 -5.41 -27.35 -27.39
N ARG A 1207 -5.46 -26.73 -26.20
CA ARG A 1207 -5.98 -27.34 -24.96
C ARG A 1207 -7.43 -27.81 -25.05
N ASP A 1208 -8.24 -27.06 -25.79
CA ASP A 1208 -9.69 -27.15 -25.72
C ASP A 1208 -10.32 -28.09 -26.79
N ASP A 1209 -9.49 -28.81 -27.56
CA ASP A 1209 -9.93 -29.88 -28.47
C ASP A 1209 -9.25 -31.20 -28.13
N THR A 1210 -10.07 -32.16 -27.73
CA THR A 1210 -9.64 -33.51 -27.38
C THR A 1210 -9.74 -34.50 -28.54
N SER A 1211 -10.33 -34.09 -29.68
CA SER A 1211 -10.59 -34.94 -30.85
C SER A 1211 -9.44 -34.93 -31.88
N SER A 1212 -8.61 -33.89 -31.90
CA SER A 1212 -7.49 -33.70 -32.87
C SER A 1212 -6.09 -33.95 -32.29
N GLN A 1213 -5.94 -34.89 -31.35
CA GLN A 1213 -4.60 -35.23 -30.79
C GLN A 1213 -3.67 -35.97 -31.77
N ASP A 1214 -4.17 -36.29 -32.97
CA ASP A 1214 -3.38 -36.80 -34.10
C ASP A 1214 -2.55 -35.70 -34.77
N ARG A 1215 -1.54 -36.09 -35.54
CA ARG A 1215 -0.60 -35.18 -36.21
C ARG A 1215 -1.35 -34.31 -37.24
N GLY A 1216 -1.87 -33.16 -36.81
CA GLY A 1216 -2.49 -32.17 -37.69
C GLY A 1216 -1.53 -31.67 -38.78
N LYS A 1217 -2.05 -30.99 -39.81
CA LYS A 1217 -1.21 -30.41 -40.87
C LYS A 1217 -0.26 -29.37 -40.25
N PRO A 1218 1.07 -29.44 -40.50
CA PRO A 1218 2.01 -28.40 -40.08
C PRO A 1218 1.57 -27.01 -40.59
N VAL A 1219 1.70 -26.00 -39.73
CA VAL A 1219 1.33 -24.62 -40.03
C VAL A 1219 2.59 -23.78 -40.13
N ASP A 1220 2.67 -22.91 -41.12
CA ASP A 1220 3.78 -21.97 -41.28
C ASP A 1220 3.93 -21.08 -40.04
N VAL A 1221 5.18 -20.80 -39.62
CA VAL A 1221 5.43 -20.00 -38.41
C VAL A 1221 4.82 -18.59 -38.51
N ASP A 1222 4.89 -17.93 -39.66
CA ASP A 1222 4.34 -16.59 -39.84
C ASP A 1222 2.80 -16.63 -39.86
N GLU A 1223 2.21 -17.66 -40.48
CA GLU A 1223 0.75 -17.90 -40.43
C GLU A 1223 0.27 -18.13 -38.99
N ALA A 1224 1.01 -18.94 -38.21
CA ALA A 1224 0.69 -19.22 -36.81
C ALA A 1224 0.75 -17.94 -35.95
N ILE A 1225 1.74 -17.06 -36.16
CA ILE A 1225 1.82 -15.77 -35.49
C ILE A 1225 0.60 -14.90 -35.82
N ALA A 1226 0.22 -14.81 -37.10
CA ALA A 1226 -0.93 -14.01 -37.52
C ALA A 1226 -2.22 -14.47 -36.85
N LYS A 1227 -2.47 -15.80 -36.84
CA LYS A 1227 -3.63 -16.41 -36.17
C LYS A 1227 -3.64 -16.17 -34.67
N LEU A 1228 -2.51 -16.34 -33.99
CA LEU A 1228 -2.44 -16.09 -32.54
C LEU A 1228 -2.63 -14.61 -32.19
N LYS A 1229 -2.16 -13.68 -33.04
CA LYS A 1229 -2.41 -12.24 -32.84
C LYS A 1229 -3.91 -11.94 -32.96
N GLU A 1230 -4.58 -12.47 -33.98
CA GLU A 1230 -6.03 -12.35 -34.14
C GLU A 1230 -6.77 -12.90 -32.91
N LEU A 1231 -6.39 -14.09 -32.43
CA LEU A 1231 -7.00 -14.69 -31.24
C LEU A 1231 -6.78 -13.84 -29.98
N ARG A 1232 -5.54 -13.37 -29.74
CA ARG A 1232 -5.22 -12.49 -28.61
C ARG A 1232 -6.06 -11.21 -28.64
N ASP A 1233 -6.16 -10.59 -29.82
CA ASP A 1233 -6.82 -9.29 -29.99
C ASP A 1233 -8.36 -9.43 -29.93
N SER A 1234 -8.90 -10.59 -30.31
CA SER A 1234 -10.33 -10.92 -30.13
C SER A 1234 -10.75 -11.09 -28.66
N ARG A 1235 -9.79 -11.37 -27.77
CA ARG A 1235 -9.99 -11.56 -26.31
C ARG A 1235 -11.08 -12.58 -25.94
N LEU A 1236 -11.33 -13.56 -26.79
CA LEU A 1236 -12.32 -14.61 -26.53
C LEU A 1236 -11.99 -15.40 -25.25
N VAL A 1237 -13.05 -15.83 -24.54
CA VAL A 1237 -12.94 -16.69 -23.35
C VAL A 1237 -12.59 -18.15 -23.69
N TYR A 1238 -12.84 -18.56 -24.94
CA TYR A 1238 -12.48 -19.85 -25.51
C TYR A 1238 -11.26 -19.69 -26.44
N ASN A 1239 -10.43 -20.74 -26.58
CA ASN A 1239 -9.18 -20.68 -27.34
C ASN A 1239 -9.20 -21.57 -28.60
N PRO A 1240 -10.08 -21.30 -29.58
CA PRO A 1240 -10.09 -22.07 -30.81
C PRO A 1240 -8.79 -21.85 -31.57
N TRP A 1241 -8.29 -22.87 -32.26
CA TRP A 1241 -7.32 -22.64 -33.32
C TRP A 1241 -8.04 -21.90 -34.48
N PRO A 1242 -7.63 -20.67 -34.85
CA PRO A 1242 -8.37 -19.90 -35.85
C PRO A 1242 -8.38 -20.60 -37.21
N SER A 1243 -9.58 -20.88 -37.74
CA SER A 1243 -9.75 -21.44 -39.09
C SER A 1243 -9.50 -20.38 -40.15
N ALA A 1244 -9.00 -20.78 -41.33
CA ALA A 1244 -8.78 -19.84 -42.42
C ALA A 1244 -10.14 -19.34 -42.98
N LYS A 1245 -10.54 -18.13 -42.56
CA LYS A 1245 -11.75 -17.33 -42.83
C LYS A 1245 -12.80 -17.34 -41.70
N PRO A 1246 -13.38 -16.17 -41.33
CA PRO A 1246 -14.45 -16.11 -40.35
C PRO A 1246 -15.75 -16.63 -40.97
N ALA A 1247 -16.30 -17.71 -40.42
CA ALA A 1247 -17.74 -17.94 -40.48
C ALA A 1247 -18.40 -16.96 -39.48
N ALA A 1248 -19.45 -16.28 -39.92
CA ALA A 1248 -20.20 -15.35 -39.08
C ALA A 1248 -20.62 -16.00 -37.75
N PRO A 1249 -20.61 -15.26 -36.63
CA PRO A 1249 -20.95 -15.83 -35.34
C PRO A 1249 -22.44 -16.20 -35.32
N GLU A 1250 -22.75 -17.50 -35.33
CA GLU A 1250 -24.06 -17.99 -34.91
C GLU A 1250 -24.21 -17.72 -33.41
N ALA A 1251 -25.17 -16.86 -33.07
CA ALA A 1251 -25.60 -16.63 -31.71
C ALA A 1251 -26.13 -17.94 -31.11
N LYS A 1252 -25.28 -18.64 -30.35
CA LYS A 1252 -25.77 -19.60 -29.37
C LYS A 1252 -26.41 -18.81 -28.25
N LYS A 1253 -27.75 -18.84 -28.22
CA LYS A 1253 -28.55 -18.48 -27.04
C LYS A 1253 -28.00 -19.26 -25.83
N VAL A 1254 -27.50 -18.52 -24.84
CA VAL A 1254 -27.33 -18.98 -23.46
C VAL A 1254 -28.68 -18.82 -22.76
#